data_AF-A0AAE1GNW8-F1
#
_entry.id   AF-A0AAE1GNW8-F1
#
_cell.length_a   1.000
_cell.length_b   1.000
_cell.length_c   1.000
_cell.angle_alpha   90.00
_cell.angle_beta   90.00
_cell.angle_gamma   90.00
#
_symmetry.space_group_name_H-M   'P 1'
#
loop_
_entity.id
_entity.type
_entity.pdbx_description
1 polymer ?
#
loop_
_entity_poly.entity_id
_entity_poly.type
_entity_poly.pdbx_seq_one_letter_code
_entity_poly.pdbx_strand_id
1 'polypeptide(L)'
;MGNGSGKEEVVTEPLESLKHDNGGINCLALSADCSLMVSGGDDSTLRLWSTKTDPTEDLGVLRGHEGFIQCATIRDQWVVTGSKDCTVKLWDMVTAECVFTYPGHTGRINRLICTEEFIFSTSHDRTARAWLLDTSKVDEAEDSCIRVFEGHTGVVSAIIFVLGPSVGVPDEQGWNINPGDTIFTGSFDNTARSWSFDTGGCLKYSYAQVFKGHRMPITCMATDPKGLILYTGSQDKMIIAWDVNRGTIMKKVEEAHGSAVLHMRVENRLMYTCGMDNTARCWVREGLENTRVYKDHTDTVVTAKFHNGILYTGCNDGQVRAFDAKSGTLKRKFQGHTSAVTSLVVCVHEHQGEPITRVISASNDGTIKVWNATGISDEPPPLPDYQDHDYEQKQEKKLYDLERRLSDYFPANKTTPTTSPPPELDILQSTAGVKTRFLSNLTRMTSSVTRHSISVRGCPTEVLTLGQTLSENPSNLILIIPGNPGITSYYTDFMETIYDGMGKTHSVWIVSHAGHCISPHLSIWPDTEQVYSLKQQIDHKIAFLEDYLPQGSNITLVGHSIGSHIILNIIKHFEAVSKFSFIHSYLFFPTIERMKATSNGQILWPILYLRWLVVFLAACVYILPERLKEVVLSLYFGPEVAACSVRATKELLHPQLLNNVLFMAYTELMEVNEADVDTVNKHKDKITLYYGATDGWVPTTYRDELKQKVEGVSAHLCEKGYKHAFVLCYSQQVGELLVQLIKS
;
A
#
# COMPACT_ATOMS: atom_id res chain seq x y z
N MET A 1 -27.98 49.36 31.57
CA MET A 1 -27.91 48.24 32.53
C MET A 1 -28.72 47.10 31.94
N GLY A 2 -28.07 46.21 31.21
CA GLY A 2 -28.69 44.98 30.71
C GLY A 2 -27.96 43.82 31.39
N ASN A 3 -28.67 43.10 32.25
CA ASN A 3 -28.17 41.90 32.91
C ASN A 3 -27.77 40.89 31.82
N GLY A 4 -26.47 40.61 31.71
CA GLY A 4 -25.99 39.44 31.00
C GLY A 4 -26.49 38.21 31.73
N SER A 5 -27.45 37.50 31.15
CA SER A 5 -27.76 36.14 31.54
C SER A 5 -26.54 35.28 31.20
N GLY A 6 -25.70 35.05 32.21
CA GLY A 6 -24.71 33.98 32.14
C GLY A 6 -25.46 32.69 31.82
N LYS A 7 -25.13 32.07 30.69
CA LYS A 7 -25.57 30.70 30.43
C LYS A 7 -24.99 29.85 31.55
N GLU A 8 -25.84 29.37 32.45
CA GLU A 8 -25.44 28.45 33.51
C GLU A 8 -24.72 27.26 32.86
N GLU A 9 -23.46 27.06 33.23
CA GLU A 9 -22.72 25.87 32.83
C GLU A 9 -23.40 24.66 33.48
N VAL A 10 -24.04 23.81 32.66
CA VAL A 10 -24.65 22.58 33.15
C VAL A 10 -23.53 21.57 33.40
N VAL A 11 -23.10 21.47 34.65
CA VAL A 11 -22.22 20.40 35.14
C VAL A 11 -23.11 19.24 35.57
N THR A 12 -22.82 18.05 35.07
CA THR A 12 -23.60 16.83 35.34
C THR A 12 -22.73 15.82 36.08
N GLU A 13 -23.22 15.38 37.23
CA GLU A 13 -22.66 14.27 38.00
C GLU A 13 -22.97 12.92 37.33
N PRO A 14 -22.18 11.86 37.59
CA PRO A 14 -22.42 10.56 36.98
C PRO A 14 -23.74 9.97 37.50
N LEU A 15 -24.51 9.34 36.60
CA LEU A 15 -25.66 8.52 36.97
C LEU A 15 -25.21 7.31 37.78
N GLU A 16 -24.14 6.67 37.32
CA GLU A 16 -23.58 5.45 37.88
C GLU A 16 -22.06 5.52 37.87
N SER A 17 -21.42 4.90 38.87
CA SER A 17 -19.97 4.75 38.95
C SER A 17 -19.63 3.30 39.20
N LEU A 18 -19.16 2.61 38.16
CA LEU A 18 -18.72 1.22 38.18
C LEU A 18 -17.22 1.19 38.48
N LYS A 19 -16.74 0.16 39.20
CA LYS A 19 -15.34 0.07 39.62
C LYS A 19 -14.69 -1.22 39.14
N HIS A 20 -13.43 -1.11 38.73
CA HIS A 20 -12.51 -2.25 38.65
C HIS A 20 -11.93 -2.54 40.04
N ASP A 21 -11.42 -3.74 40.24
CA ASP A 21 -10.85 -4.14 41.54
C ASP A 21 -9.51 -3.44 41.79
N ASN A 22 -8.70 -3.20 40.74
CA ASN A 22 -7.40 -2.54 40.87
C ASN A 22 -6.89 -1.93 39.54
N GLY A 23 -6.24 -0.77 39.59
CA GLY A 23 -5.58 -0.16 38.43
C GLY A 23 -6.49 0.63 37.47
N GLY A 24 -5.90 1.27 36.47
CA GLY A 24 -6.60 2.11 35.49
C GLY A 24 -7.31 1.29 34.41
N ILE A 25 -8.36 1.86 33.81
CA ILE A 25 -9.09 1.23 32.71
C ILE A 25 -8.56 1.79 31.39
N ASN A 26 -8.08 0.94 30.49
CA ASN A 26 -7.41 1.35 29.26
C ASN A 26 -8.34 1.37 28.04
N CYS A 27 -9.38 0.53 28.02
CA CYS A 27 -10.26 0.41 26.88
C CYS A 27 -11.72 0.12 27.28
N LEU A 28 -12.64 0.55 26.40
CA LEU A 28 -14.06 0.21 26.45
C LEU A 28 -14.48 -0.26 25.06
N ALA A 29 -15.31 -1.29 25.01
CA ALA A 29 -15.99 -1.75 23.81
C ALA A 29 -17.48 -1.90 24.10
N LEU A 30 -18.32 -1.51 23.14
CA LEU A 30 -19.78 -1.56 23.24
C LEU A 30 -20.32 -2.38 22.08
N SER A 31 -21.30 -3.25 22.32
CA SER A 31 -22.00 -3.98 21.27
C SER A 31 -22.80 -3.03 20.38
N ALA A 32 -23.07 -3.44 19.14
CA ALA A 32 -23.79 -2.61 18.17
C ALA A 32 -25.22 -2.24 18.63
N ASP A 33 -25.88 -3.15 19.34
CA ASP A 33 -27.20 -2.94 19.95
C ASP A 33 -27.15 -2.21 21.30
N CYS A 34 -25.96 -1.76 21.70
CA CYS A 34 -25.71 -1.10 22.98
C CYS A 34 -26.11 -1.91 24.21
N SER A 35 -26.27 -3.24 24.11
CA SER A 35 -26.75 -4.07 25.23
C SER A 35 -25.66 -4.63 26.13
N LEU A 36 -24.44 -4.75 25.61
CA LEU A 36 -23.30 -5.28 26.31
C LEU A 36 -22.11 -4.33 26.17
N MET A 37 -21.37 -4.20 27.25
CA MET A 37 -20.13 -3.43 27.31
C MET A 37 -19.03 -4.27 27.94
N VAL A 38 -17.82 -4.13 27.41
CA VAL A 38 -16.61 -4.72 28.00
C VAL A 38 -15.63 -3.61 28.34
N SER A 39 -14.99 -3.76 29.49
CA SER A 39 -13.91 -2.88 29.95
C SER A 39 -12.66 -3.69 30.26
N GLY A 40 -11.51 -3.26 29.75
CA GLY A 40 -10.21 -3.87 30.02
C GLY A 40 -9.28 -2.92 30.79
N GLY A 41 -8.63 -3.44 31.83
CA GLY A 41 -7.84 -2.66 32.76
C GLY A 41 -6.39 -3.11 32.94
N ASP A 42 -5.69 -2.38 33.81
CA ASP A 42 -4.32 -2.66 34.23
C ASP A 42 -4.21 -3.92 35.11
N ASP A 43 -5.30 -4.35 35.76
CA ASP A 43 -5.37 -5.60 36.52
C ASP A 43 -5.36 -6.87 35.67
N SER A 44 -5.19 -6.74 34.34
CA SER A 44 -5.17 -7.85 33.39
C SER A 44 -6.52 -8.58 33.28
N THR A 45 -7.60 -7.99 33.78
CA THR A 45 -8.95 -8.54 33.70
C THR A 45 -9.85 -7.76 32.75
N LEU A 46 -10.79 -8.48 32.15
CA LEU A 46 -11.92 -7.90 31.44
C LEU A 46 -13.15 -8.02 32.32
N ARG A 47 -13.96 -6.97 32.35
CA ARG A 47 -15.29 -7.02 32.97
C ARG A 47 -16.36 -6.86 31.92
N LEU A 48 -17.37 -7.71 31.99
CA LEU A 48 -18.54 -7.70 31.12
C LEU A 48 -19.71 -7.05 31.86
N TRP A 49 -20.39 -6.12 31.21
CA TRP A 49 -21.46 -5.34 31.78
C TRP A 49 -22.71 -5.42 30.90
N SER A 50 -23.87 -5.58 31.52
CA SER A 50 -25.18 -5.43 30.87
C SER A 50 -25.60 -3.97 30.94
N THR A 51 -25.71 -3.32 29.78
CA THR A 51 -26.23 -1.95 29.65
C THR A 51 -27.73 -1.93 29.36
N LYS A 52 -28.37 -3.10 29.21
CA LYS A 52 -29.84 -3.24 29.10
C LYS A 52 -30.58 -2.93 30.39
N THR A 53 -29.95 -3.17 31.53
CA THR A 53 -30.54 -2.95 32.86
C THR A 53 -30.20 -1.54 33.35
N ASP A 54 -31.08 -1.01 34.21
CA ASP A 54 -30.84 0.22 34.95
C ASP A 54 -31.04 -0.07 36.45
N PRO A 55 -29.96 -0.15 37.26
CA PRO A 55 -28.57 0.18 36.94
C PRO A 55 -27.86 -0.86 36.05
N THR A 56 -26.72 -0.46 35.48
CA THR A 56 -25.83 -1.34 34.71
C THR A 56 -25.39 -2.53 35.57
N GLU A 57 -25.63 -3.76 35.11
CA GLU A 57 -25.32 -4.99 35.86
C GLU A 57 -23.93 -5.53 35.51
N ASP A 58 -23.17 -5.98 36.51
CA ASP A 58 -21.91 -6.71 36.34
C ASP A 58 -22.24 -8.17 36.01
N LEU A 59 -21.93 -8.60 34.78
CA LEU A 59 -22.18 -9.96 34.31
C LEU A 59 -21.03 -10.92 34.63
N GLY A 60 -19.87 -10.40 35.03
CA GLY A 60 -18.73 -11.20 35.43
C GLY A 60 -17.39 -10.72 34.90
N VAL A 61 -16.35 -11.44 35.32
CA VAL A 61 -14.95 -11.13 35.02
C VAL A 61 -14.35 -12.22 34.13
N LEU A 62 -13.80 -11.83 32.98
CA LEU A 62 -13.03 -12.72 32.12
C LEU A 62 -11.55 -12.65 32.53
N ARG A 63 -11.03 -13.76 33.05
CA ARG A 63 -9.64 -13.88 33.53
C ARG A 63 -8.83 -14.77 32.58
N GLY A 64 -7.61 -14.35 32.26
CA GLY A 64 -6.70 -15.17 31.44
C GLY A 64 -5.59 -14.42 30.70
N HIS A 65 -5.63 -13.10 30.62
CA HIS A 65 -4.47 -12.31 30.21
C HIS A 65 -3.46 -12.20 31.37
N GLU A 66 -2.17 -12.16 31.05
CA GLU A 66 -1.05 -12.05 32.02
C GLU A 66 -0.46 -10.64 32.10
N GLY A 67 -1.04 -9.70 31.35
CA GLY A 67 -0.68 -8.29 31.35
C GLY A 67 -1.88 -7.41 31.08
N PHE A 68 -1.70 -6.10 31.26
CA PHE A 68 -2.77 -5.14 31.06
C PHE A 68 -3.36 -5.22 29.66
N ILE A 69 -4.68 -5.09 29.58
CA ILE A 69 -5.39 -5.08 28.31
C ILE A 69 -5.31 -3.69 27.73
N GLN A 70 -4.87 -3.58 26.48
CA GLN A 70 -4.69 -2.29 25.81
C GLN A 70 -5.88 -1.92 24.91
N CYS A 71 -6.53 -2.92 24.31
CA CYS A 71 -7.62 -2.73 23.37
C CYS A 71 -8.58 -3.93 23.41
N ALA A 72 -9.86 -3.66 23.13
CA ALA A 72 -10.92 -4.64 23.08
C ALA A 72 -11.94 -4.25 22.00
N THR A 73 -12.61 -5.24 21.41
CA THR A 73 -13.75 -5.05 20.52
C THR A 73 -14.78 -6.16 20.74
N ILE A 74 -16.06 -5.84 20.53
CA ILE A 74 -17.17 -6.79 20.62
C ILE A 74 -17.70 -7.03 19.21
N ARG A 75 -17.93 -8.29 18.87
CA ARG A 75 -18.55 -8.70 17.60
C ARG A 75 -19.47 -9.88 17.85
N ASP A 76 -20.76 -9.67 17.66
CA ASP A 76 -21.79 -10.68 17.87
C ASP A 76 -21.70 -11.26 19.29
N GLN A 77 -21.37 -12.54 19.45
CA GLN A 77 -21.17 -13.19 20.75
C GLN A 77 -19.72 -13.13 21.28
N TRP A 78 -18.79 -12.62 20.47
CA TRP A 78 -17.36 -12.69 20.70
C TRP A 78 -16.78 -11.38 21.22
N VAL A 79 -15.84 -11.49 22.14
CA VAL A 79 -14.96 -10.39 22.54
C VAL A 79 -13.56 -10.71 22.07
N VAL A 80 -12.90 -9.77 21.41
CA VAL A 80 -11.50 -9.88 20.99
C VAL A 80 -10.68 -8.85 21.72
N THR A 81 -9.58 -9.29 22.36
CA THR A 81 -8.75 -8.43 23.21
C THR A 81 -7.28 -8.55 22.90
N GLY A 82 -6.56 -7.45 23.10
CA GLY A 82 -5.13 -7.34 22.85
C GLY A 82 -4.42 -6.80 24.09
N SER A 83 -3.33 -7.44 24.49
CA SER A 83 -2.70 -7.21 25.79
C SER A 83 -1.20 -6.93 25.70
N LYS A 84 -0.64 -6.45 26.82
CA LYS A 84 0.79 -6.37 27.07
C LYS A 84 1.48 -7.73 27.12
N ASP A 85 0.74 -8.81 27.38
CA ASP A 85 1.29 -10.18 27.33
C ASP A 85 1.61 -10.68 25.92
N CYS A 86 1.52 -9.81 24.91
CA CYS A 86 1.82 -10.09 23.50
C CYS A 86 0.82 -11.04 22.83
N THR A 87 -0.32 -11.34 23.47
CA THR A 87 -1.36 -12.19 22.89
C THR A 87 -2.60 -11.40 22.47
N VAL A 88 -3.30 -11.95 21.47
CA VAL A 88 -4.70 -11.63 21.22
C VAL A 88 -5.55 -12.78 21.74
N LYS A 89 -6.66 -12.51 22.42
CA LYS A 89 -7.57 -13.54 22.93
C LYS A 89 -8.99 -13.36 22.41
N LEU A 90 -9.65 -14.48 22.14
CA LEU A 90 -11.06 -14.60 21.82
C LEU A 90 -11.81 -15.11 23.05
N TRP A 91 -12.88 -14.42 23.43
CA TRP A 91 -13.73 -14.79 24.55
C TRP A 91 -15.15 -14.96 24.07
N ASP A 92 -15.84 -15.94 24.64
CA ASP A 92 -17.28 -16.11 24.45
C ASP A 92 -18.02 -15.41 25.59
N MET A 93 -18.94 -14.51 25.25
CA MET A 93 -19.74 -13.77 26.23
C MET A 93 -20.77 -14.64 26.95
N VAL A 94 -21.18 -15.77 26.37
CA VAL A 94 -22.18 -16.67 26.96
C VAL A 94 -21.55 -17.51 28.07
N THR A 95 -20.36 -18.07 27.81
CA THR A 95 -19.64 -18.91 28.77
C THR A 95 -18.72 -18.11 29.69
N ALA A 96 -18.37 -16.88 29.33
CA ALA A 96 -17.38 -16.04 30.01
C ALA A 96 -15.97 -16.66 30.04
N GLU A 97 -15.68 -17.56 29.09
CA GLU A 97 -14.40 -18.27 29.00
C GLU A 97 -13.53 -17.78 27.83
N CYS A 98 -12.22 -17.96 27.97
CA CYS A 98 -11.28 -17.75 26.86
C CYS A 98 -11.38 -18.96 25.93
N VAL A 99 -11.97 -18.75 24.75
CA VAL A 99 -12.15 -19.79 23.74
C VAL A 99 -10.88 -20.02 22.96
N PHE A 100 -10.11 -18.96 22.71
CA PHE A 100 -8.89 -19.07 21.92
C PHE A 100 -7.85 -18.02 22.30
N THR A 101 -6.58 -18.40 22.21
CA THR A 101 -5.44 -17.49 22.34
C THR A 101 -4.67 -17.54 21.04
N TYR A 102 -4.45 -16.38 20.43
CA TYR A 102 -3.68 -16.20 19.20
C TYR A 102 -2.21 -15.89 19.55
N PRO A 103 -1.29 -16.87 19.48
CA PRO A 103 0.11 -16.67 19.78
C PRO A 103 0.85 -16.06 18.58
N GLY A 104 1.92 -15.32 18.86
CA GLY A 104 2.96 -15.06 17.86
C GLY A 104 3.45 -13.62 17.77
N HIS A 105 2.69 -12.65 18.27
CA HIS A 105 3.26 -11.32 18.52
C HIS A 105 4.35 -11.42 19.59
N THR A 106 5.43 -10.66 19.44
CA THR A 106 6.57 -10.65 20.39
C THR A 106 6.66 -9.35 21.19
N GLY A 107 5.67 -8.47 21.01
CA GLY A 107 5.51 -7.23 21.75
C GLY A 107 4.04 -6.97 22.06
N ARG A 108 3.79 -6.04 22.98
CA ARG A 108 2.43 -5.66 23.38
C ARG A 108 1.57 -5.24 22.19
N ILE A 109 0.30 -5.61 22.25
CA ILE A 109 -0.71 -5.22 21.25
C ILE A 109 -1.14 -3.77 21.48
N ASN A 110 -1.29 -3.00 20.40
CA ASN A 110 -1.66 -1.57 20.44
C ASN A 110 -3.10 -1.31 20.01
N ARG A 111 -3.53 -1.91 18.89
CA ARG A 111 -4.86 -1.73 18.30
C ARG A 111 -5.36 -3.05 17.71
N LEU A 112 -6.68 -3.17 17.67
CA LEU A 112 -7.40 -4.29 17.10
C LEU A 112 -8.53 -3.81 16.19
N ILE A 113 -8.78 -4.55 15.12
CA ILE A 113 -9.99 -4.48 14.29
C ILE A 113 -10.52 -5.90 14.15
N CYS A 114 -11.83 -6.08 14.25
CA CYS A 114 -12.48 -7.36 14.00
C CYS A 114 -13.49 -7.19 12.85
N THR A 115 -13.37 -8.01 11.81
CA THR A 115 -14.33 -8.16 10.72
C THR A 115 -15.17 -9.42 10.95
N GLU A 116 -15.94 -9.86 9.95
CA GLU A 116 -16.72 -11.10 10.03
C GLU A 116 -15.82 -12.34 10.06
N GLU A 117 -14.71 -12.31 9.33
CA GLU A 117 -13.84 -13.47 9.16
C GLU A 117 -12.47 -13.28 9.83
N PHE A 118 -12.02 -12.03 10.01
CA PHE A 118 -10.64 -11.74 10.36
C PHE A 118 -10.52 -10.82 11.57
N ILE A 119 -9.46 -11.04 12.34
CA ILE A 119 -8.97 -10.13 13.36
C ILE A 119 -7.67 -9.53 12.85
N PHE A 120 -7.52 -8.21 12.96
CA PHE A 120 -6.28 -7.51 12.66
C PHE A 120 -5.71 -6.89 13.92
N SER A 121 -4.42 -7.11 14.19
CA SER A 121 -3.72 -6.58 15.35
C SER A 121 -2.46 -5.81 14.95
N THR A 122 -2.11 -4.77 15.72
CA THR A 122 -0.82 -4.07 15.62
C THR A 122 -0.02 -4.22 16.89
N SER A 123 1.30 -4.24 16.79
CA SER A 123 2.16 -4.50 17.95
C SER A 123 3.43 -3.66 18.00
N HIS A 124 4.00 -3.63 19.21
CA HIS A 124 5.35 -3.17 19.51
C HIS A 124 6.45 -3.99 18.85
N ASP A 125 6.15 -5.19 18.37
CA ASP A 125 7.10 -6.00 17.60
C ASP A 125 7.33 -5.50 16.17
N ARG A 126 6.75 -4.35 15.81
CA ARG A 126 6.88 -3.68 14.50
C ARG A 126 6.10 -4.36 13.39
N THR A 127 5.20 -5.29 13.74
CA THR A 127 4.32 -5.96 12.78
C THR A 127 2.85 -5.59 13.03
N ALA A 128 2.06 -5.70 11.97
CA ALA A 128 0.64 -6.00 12.12
C ALA A 128 0.40 -7.46 11.73
N ARG A 129 -0.68 -8.06 12.20
CA ARG A 129 -1.06 -9.44 11.86
C ARG A 129 -2.54 -9.55 11.55
N ALA A 130 -2.87 -10.49 10.67
CA ALA A 130 -4.23 -10.94 10.44
C ALA A 130 -4.40 -12.36 10.98
N TRP A 131 -5.52 -12.60 11.64
CA TRP A 131 -5.89 -13.86 12.25
C TRP A 131 -7.28 -14.28 11.81
N LEU A 132 -7.55 -15.57 11.78
CA LEU A 132 -8.88 -16.08 11.53
C LEU A 132 -9.75 -15.98 12.78
N LEU A 133 -10.97 -15.47 12.64
CA LEU A 133 -11.95 -15.42 13.73
C LEU A 133 -12.56 -16.81 14.00
N ASP A 134 -12.85 -17.57 12.95
CA ASP A 134 -13.42 -18.92 13.06
C ASP A 134 -12.35 -19.96 13.41
N THR A 135 -12.16 -20.14 14.70
CA THR A 135 -11.15 -21.05 15.26
C THR A 135 -11.44 -22.53 15.00
N SER A 136 -12.66 -22.90 14.57
CA SER A 136 -13.00 -24.29 14.24
C SER A 136 -12.31 -24.80 12.98
N LYS A 137 -11.75 -23.89 12.17
CA LYS A 137 -11.09 -24.19 10.90
C LYS A 137 -9.57 -24.28 11.01
N VAL A 138 -9.01 -24.30 12.23
CA VAL A 138 -7.57 -24.32 12.47
C VAL A 138 -7.23 -25.43 13.47
N ASP A 139 -6.27 -26.29 13.13
CA ASP A 139 -5.84 -27.40 14.00
C ASP A 139 -4.93 -26.91 15.16
N GLU A 140 -4.04 -25.95 14.90
CA GLU A 140 -3.12 -25.38 15.89
C GLU A 140 -3.23 -23.85 16.01
N ALA A 141 -3.05 -23.31 17.21
CA ALA A 141 -3.21 -21.88 17.45
C ALA A 141 -2.22 -21.01 16.65
N GLU A 142 -1.02 -21.51 16.37
CA GLU A 142 -0.01 -20.79 15.57
C GLU A 142 -0.41 -20.63 14.10
N ASP A 143 -1.22 -21.56 13.58
CA ASP A 143 -1.67 -21.58 12.19
C ASP A 143 -2.86 -20.65 11.94
N SER A 144 -3.44 -20.10 13.02
CA SER A 144 -4.52 -19.10 12.92
C SER A 144 -4.04 -17.77 12.33
N CYS A 145 -2.73 -17.52 12.31
CA CYS A 145 -2.13 -16.33 11.72
C CYS A 145 -2.01 -16.48 10.21
N ILE A 146 -2.95 -15.89 9.48
CA ILE A 146 -2.99 -15.99 8.01
C ILE A 146 -1.98 -15.06 7.32
N ARG A 147 -1.62 -13.92 7.94
CA ARG A 147 -0.69 -12.92 7.39
C ARG A 147 0.07 -12.18 8.50
N VAL A 148 1.36 -11.88 8.25
CA VAL A 148 2.14 -10.90 9.01
C VAL A 148 2.55 -9.75 8.08
N PHE A 149 2.20 -8.54 8.47
CA PHE A 149 2.54 -7.31 7.77
C PHE A 149 3.86 -6.78 8.34
N GLU A 150 4.98 -7.22 7.76
CA GLU A 150 6.33 -6.86 8.19
C GLU A 150 6.97 -5.83 7.26
N GLY A 151 7.67 -4.87 7.86
CA GLY A 151 8.47 -3.89 7.13
C GLY A 151 8.62 -2.56 7.85
N HIS A 152 7.76 -2.27 8.82
CA HIS A 152 7.96 -1.13 9.71
C HIS A 152 9.24 -1.32 10.55
N THR A 153 9.96 -0.22 10.76
CA THR A 153 11.19 -0.23 11.59
C THR A 153 10.94 0.20 13.04
N GLY A 154 9.70 0.59 13.34
CA GLY A 154 9.23 1.03 14.65
C GLY A 154 7.87 0.41 15.00
N VAL A 155 7.40 0.71 16.21
CA VAL A 155 6.12 0.25 16.77
C VAL A 155 4.97 0.57 15.82
N VAL A 156 4.12 -0.40 15.50
CA VAL A 156 2.90 -0.16 14.73
C VAL A 156 1.80 0.32 15.67
N SER A 157 1.36 1.56 15.49
CA SER A 157 0.50 2.29 16.43
C SER A 157 -0.96 2.36 15.98
N ALA A 158 -1.21 2.35 14.68
CA ALA A 158 -2.53 2.51 14.08
C ALA A 158 -2.76 1.49 12.96
N ILE A 159 -4.01 1.09 12.77
CA ILE A 159 -4.43 0.21 11.68
C ILE A 159 -5.80 0.62 11.17
N ILE A 160 -6.03 0.44 9.87
CA ILE A 160 -7.31 0.61 9.18
C ILE A 160 -7.45 -0.55 8.20
N PHE A 161 -8.63 -1.15 8.14
CA PHE A 161 -9.00 -2.11 7.11
C PHE A 161 -10.04 -1.46 6.19
N VAL A 162 -9.80 -1.52 4.88
CA VAL A 162 -10.68 -1.00 3.84
C VAL A 162 -11.06 -2.14 2.91
N LEU A 163 -12.37 -2.34 2.75
CA LEU A 163 -12.92 -3.32 1.82
C LEU A 163 -12.75 -2.85 0.38
N GLY A 164 -12.23 -3.73 -0.46
CA GLY A 164 -12.12 -3.52 -1.90
C GLY A 164 -13.48 -3.51 -2.60
N PRO A 165 -13.56 -2.91 -3.80
CA PRO A 165 -14.81 -2.81 -4.57
C PRO A 165 -15.32 -4.14 -5.19
N SER A 166 -14.55 -5.23 -5.11
CA SER A 166 -14.90 -6.54 -5.66
C SER A 166 -15.58 -7.45 -4.63
N VAL A 167 -16.52 -8.29 -5.10
CA VAL A 167 -17.09 -9.39 -4.32
C VAL A 167 -16.01 -10.46 -4.19
N GLY A 168 -15.72 -10.89 -2.96
CA GLY A 168 -14.69 -11.90 -2.67
C GLY A 168 -14.91 -13.16 -3.51
N VAL A 169 -13.90 -13.55 -4.27
CA VAL A 169 -13.81 -14.91 -4.77
C VAL A 169 -13.13 -15.69 -3.64
N PRO A 170 -13.75 -16.73 -3.08
CA PRO A 170 -13.13 -17.54 -2.04
C PRO A 170 -11.77 -18.04 -2.55
N ASP A 171 -10.73 -17.94 -1.74
CA ASP A 171 -9.44 -18.54 -2.09
C ASP A 171 -9.52 -20.07 -2.06
N GLU A 172 -8.44 -20.75 -2.45
CA GLU A 172 -8.38 -22.23 -2.48
C GLU A 172 -8.66 -22.89 -1.12
N GLN A 173 -8.54 -22.14 -0.01
CA GLN A 173 -8.84 -22.58 1.35
C GLN A 173 -10.26 -22.18 1.83
N GLY A 174 -11.04 -21.47 0.99
CA GLY A 174 -12.41 -21.06 1.26
C GLY A 174 -12.55 -19.76 2.05
N TRP A 175 -11.50 -18.93 2.14
CA TRP A 175 -11.53 -17.63 2.81
C TRP A 175 -12.01 -16.54 1.85
N ASN A 176 -12.85 -15.60 2.29
CA ASN A 176 -13.29 -14.47 1.46
C ASN A 176 -12.24 -13.34 1.49
N ILE A 177 -11.00 -13.66 1.11
CA ILE A 177 -9.93 -12.66 0.94
C ILE A 177 -10.13 -12.00 -0.42
N ASN A 178 -10.49 -10.71 -0.41
CA ASN A 178 -10.67 -9.97 -1.65
C ASN A 178 -9.34 -9.31 -2.08
N PRO A 179 -8.92 -9.45 -3.35
CA PRO A 179 -7.74 -8.80 -3.86
C PRO A 179 -7.66 -7.28 -3.64
N GLY A 180 -8.82 -6.64 -3.64
CA GLY A 180 -8.95 -5.19 -3.41
C GLY A 180 -8.89 -4.77 -1.95
N ASP A 181 -8.95 -5.71 -1.00
CA ASP A 181 -8.89 -5.38 0.42
C ASP A 181 -7.51 -4.82 0.77
N THR A 182 -7.54 -3.66 1.43
CA THR A 182 -6.34 -2.90 1.73
C THR A 182 -6.26 -2.65 3.22
N ILE A 183 -5.08 -2.89 3.78
CA ILE A 183 -4.78 -2.57 5.17
C ILE A 183 -3.86 -1.37 5.18
N PHE A 184 -4.14 -0.39 6.02
CA PHE A 184 -3.21 0.70 6.29
C PHE A 184 -2.66 0.58 7.70
N THR A 185 -1.35 0.73 7.86
CA THR A 185 -0.69 0.77 9.16
C THR A 185 0.08 2.06 9.35
N GLY A 186 0.03 2.63 10.55
CA GLY A 186 0.81 3.80 10.95
C GLY A 186 1.83 3.39 12.00
N SER A 187 3.04 3.96 11.94
CA SER A 187 4.14 3.51 12.80
C SER A 187 4.97 4.65 13.39
N PHE A 188 5.69 4.29 14.45
CA PHE A 188 6.70 5.09 15.11
C PHE A 188 8.00 5.23 14.30
N ASP A 189 8.09 4.58 13.14
CA ASP A 189 9.13 4.88 12.13
C ASP A 189 8.80 6.10 11.26
N ASN A 190 7.77 6.86 11.62
CA ASN A 190 7.30 8.07 10.93
C ASN A 190 6.65 7.79 9.57
N THR A 191 6.38 6.52 9.23
CA THR A 191 5.75 6.14 7.97
C THR A 191 4.39 5.53 8.20
N ALA A 192 3.50 5.72 7.23
CA ALA A 192 2.34 4.85 7.07
C ALA A 192 2.62 3.88 5.92
N ARG A 193 1.95 2.73 5.91
CA ARG A 193 2.06 1.73 4.86
C ARG A 193 0.69 1.23 4.45
N SER A 194 0.50 0.95 3.17
CA SER A 194 -0.66 0.22 2.64
C SER A 194 -0.23 -1.18 2.22
N TRP A 195 -1.02 -2.18 2.58
CA TRP A 195 -0.77 -3.59 2.29
C TRP A 195 -1.94 -4.16 1.50
N SER A 196 -1.65 -4.89 0.43
CA SER A 196 -2.65 -5.71 -0.23
C SER A 196 -2.87 -6.98 0.59
N PHE A 197 -4.14 -7.34 0.81
CA PHE A 197 -4.51 -8.54 1.56
C PHE A 197 -4.42 -9.83 0.71
N ASP A 198 -4.43 -9.69 -0.63
CA ASP A 198 -4.59 -10.77 -1.62
C ASP A 198 -3.51 -11.84 -1.59
N THR A 199 -2.24 -11.43 -1.58
CA THR A 199 -1.09 -12.22 -2.04
C THR A 199 -1.18 -13.69 -1.62
N GLY A 200 -1.65 -14.54 -2.55
CA GLY A 200 -2.26 -15.83 -2.26
C GLY A 200 -1.41 -16.79 -1.43
N GLY A 201 -2.11 -17.63 -0.64
CA GLY A 201 -1.60 -18.82 0.05
C GLY A 201 -0.57 -18.56 1.15
N CYS A 202 -0.96 -18.70 2.43
CA CYS A 202 -0.09 -18.81 3.62
C CYS A 202 1.23 -17.99 3.61
N LEU A 203 1.23 -16.80 3.01
CA LEU A 203 2.39 -15.92 3.03
C LEU A 203 2.38 -15.20 4.36
N LYS A 204 3.27 -15.59 5.28
CA LYS A 204 3.54 -14.82 6.49
C LYS A 204 4.03 -13.39 6.18
N TYR A 205 4.21 -12.97 4.93
CA TYR A 205 4.73 -11.64 4.59
C TYR A 205 3.93 -11.01 3.44
N SER A 206 3.39 -9.81 3.65
CA SER A 206 2.67 -9.01 2.65
C SER A 206 3.53 -7.84 2.12
N TYR A 207 3.34 -7.42 0.87
CA TYR A 207 4.03 -6.25 0.29
C TYR A 207 3.35 -4.93 0.71
N ALA A 208 4.14 -3.89 0.94
CA ALA A 208 3.63 -2.56 1.29
C ALA A 208 4.09 -1.43 0.36
N GLN A 209 3.17 -0.55 0.00
CA GLN A 209 3.51 0.80 -0.43
C GLN A 209 3.72 1.68 0.82
N VAL A 210 4.73 2.56 0.78
CA VAL A 210 5.17 3.34 1.94
C VAL A 210 4.86 4.83 1.74
N PHE A 211 4.12 5.41 2.67
CA PHE A 211 3.80 6.84 2.74
C PHE A 211 4.78 7.55 3.67
N LYS A 212 5.70 8.34 3.09
CA LYS A 212 6.73 9.08 3.81
C LYS A 212 6.52 10.58 3.73
N GLY A 213 6.50 11.24 4.89
CA GLY A 213 6.39 12.71 4.96
C GLY A 213 6.30 13.27 6.38
N HIS A 214 5.87 12.46 7.35
CA HIS A 214 5.98 12.83 8.76
C HIS A 214 7.42 12.80 9.25
N ARG A 215 7.73 13.69 10.20
CA ARG A 215 9.08 13.78 10.80
C ARG A 215 9.19 13.03 12.12
N MET A 216 8.05 12.70 12.73
CA MET A 216 7.92 12.05 14.03
C MET A 216 6.84 10.96 13.95
N PRO A 217 6.71 10.11 15.00
CA PRO A 217 5.81 8.97 15.00
C PRO A 217 4.37 9.28 14.57
N ILE A 218 3.81 8.45 13.71
CA ILE A 218 2.39 8.47 13.39
C ILE A 218 1.63 7.85 14.58
N THR A 219 0.60 8.54 15.04
CA THR A 219 -0.15 8.22 16.27
C THR A 219 -1.60 7.89 15.98
N CYS A 220 -2.17 8.46 14.92
CA CYS A 220 -3.54 8.20 14.50
C CYS A 220 -3.66 8.26 12.98
N MET A 221 -4.67 7.55 12.47
CA MET A 221 -5.00 7.54 11.05
C MET A 221 -6.51 7.47 10.87
N ALA A 222 -6.99 7.96 9.73
CA ALA A 222 -8.35 7.73 9.25
C ALA A 222 -8.35 7.66 7.72
N THR A 223 -9.43 7.19 7.13
CA THR A 223 -9.61 7.18 5.68
C THR A 223 -10.96 7.78 5.31
N ASP A 224 -11.10 8.21 4.05
CA ASP A 224 -12.41 8.53 3.52
C ASP A 224 -13.27 7.26 3.36
N PRO A 225 -14.60 7.37 3.25
CA PRO A 225 -15.47 6.20 3.15
C PRO A 225 -15.15 5.24 1.99
N LYS A 226 -14.45 5.71 0.94
CA LYS A 226 -14.05 4.90 -0.21
C LYS A 226 -12.64 4.32 -0.11
N GLY A 227 -11.85 4.70 0.89
CA GLY A 227 -10.47 4.20 1.02
C GLY A 227 -9.47 4.78 0.03
N LEU A 228 -9.81 5.87 -0.66
CA LEU A 228 -8.98 6.50 -1.70
C LEU A 228 -8.02 7.56 -1.14
N ILE A 229 -8.36 8.11 0.02
CA ILE A 229 -7.57 9.11 0.74
C ILE A 229 -7.25 8.57 2.13
N LEU A 230 -5.97 8.50 2.45
CA LEU A 230 -5.48 8.21 3.79
C LEU A 230 -5.16 9.53 4.48
N TYR A 231 -5.61 9.70 5.71
CA TYR A 231 -5.27 10.82 6.58
C TYR A 231 -4.39 10.29 7.73
N THR A 232 -3.25 10.92 7.95
CA THR A 232 -2.31 10.57 9.02
C THR A 232 -2.09 11.76 9.95
N GLY A 233 -2.12 11.50 11.26
CA GLY A 233 -1.77 12.46 12.30
C GLY A 233 -0.56 11.96 13.11
N SER A 234 0.32 12.88 13.50
CA SER A 234 1.62 12.55 14.10
C SER A 234 1.98 13.45 15.28
N GLN A 235 2.99 13.02 16.03
CA GLN A 235 3.69 13.82 17.05
C GLN A 235 4.39 15.06 16.48
N ASP A 236 4.63 15.11 15.16
CA ASP A 236 5.18 16.30 14.48
C ASP A 236 4.17 17.44 14.33
N LYS A 237 2.97 17.27 14.92
CA LYS A 237 1.87 18.23 14.94
C LYS A 237 1.16 18.41 13.59
N MET A 238 1.47 17.56 12.61
CA MET A 238 0.92 17.64 11.27
C MET A 238 -0.25 16.70 11.06
N ILE A 239 -1.08 17.09 10.09
CA ILE A 239 -2.00 16.18 9.42
C ILE A 239 -1.60 16.13 7.94
N ILE A 240 -1.47 14.94 7.38
CA ILE A 240 -1.18 14.73 5.96
C ILE A 240 -2.31 13.91 5.34
N ALA A 241 -2.81 14.35 4.19
CA ALA A 241 -3.70 13.60 3.31
C ALA A 241 -2.89 13.02 2.15
N TRP A 242 -3.05 11.73 1.91
CA TRP A 242 -2.36 10.95 0.89
C TRP A 242 -3.33 10.42 -0.14
N ASP A 243 -2.92 10.45 -1.41
CA ASP A 243 -3.59 9.70 -2.46
C ASP A 243 -3.12 8.24 -2.34
N VAL A 244 -4.05 7.34 -2.01
CA VAL A 244 -3.75 5.93 -1.76
C VAL A 244 -3.22 5.26 -3.03
N ASN A 245 -3.78 5.56 -4.20
CA ASN A 245 -3.39 4.89 -5.43
C ASN A 245 -1.99 5.32 -5.88
N ARG A 246 -1.66 6.60 -5.69
CA ARG A 246 -0.37 7.17 -6.13
C ARG A 246 0.73 7.07 -5.08
N GLY A 247 0.39 6.92 -3.80
CA GLY A 247 1.34 7.00 -2.70
C GLY A 247 1.85 8.42 -2.44
N THR A 248 1.21 9.45 -3.03
CA THR A 248 1.70 10.83 -3.02
C THR A 248 0.94 11.69 -2.00
N ILE A 249 1.63 12.69 -1.43
CA ILE A 249 0.99 13.71 -0.59
C ILE A 249 0.02 14.53 -1.45
N MET A 250 -1.26 14.54 -1.10
CA MET A 250 -2.25 15.46 -1.67
C MET A 250 -2.17 16.82 -0.99
N LYS A 251 -2.20 16.81 0.35
CA LYS A 251 -2.16 18.02 1.16
C LYS A 251 -1.50 17.74 2.50
N LYS A 252 -0.74 18.72 2.99
CA LYS A 252 -0.19 18.73 4.34
C LYS A 252 -0.64 19.99 5.07
N VAL A 253 -1.00 19.84 6.34
CA VAL A 253 -1.25 20.95 7.25
C VAL A 253 -0.16 20.92 8.30
N GLU A 254 0.77 21.86 8.17
CA GLU A 254 1.77 22.11 9.20
C GLU A 254 1.10 22.82 10.37
N GLU A 255 1.47 22.47 11.60
CA GLU A 255 0.85 23.01 12.82
C GLU A 255 -0.67 22.79 12.90
N ALA A 256 -1.13 21.62 12.43
CA ALA A 256 -2.53 21.24 12.53
C ALA A 256 -3.04 21.28 13.97
N HIS A 257 -2.17 20.96 14.93
CA HIS A 257 -2.32 21.24 16.36
C HIS A 257 -1.08 21.97 16.90
N GLY A 258 -1.17 22.61 18.07
CA GLY A 258 -0.02 23.21 18.75
C GLY A 258 0.99 22.17 19.31
N SER A 259 0.56 20.92 19.37
CA SER A 259 1.30 19.75 19.87
C SER A 259 0.85 18.49 19.12
N ALA A 260 1.26 17.29 19.58
CA ALA A 260 0.97 16.02 18.92
C ALA A 260 -0.53 15.81 18.65
N VAL A 261 -0.86 15.30 17.46
CA VAL A 261 -2.20 14.82 17.12
C VAL A 261 -2.35 13.40 17.68
N LEU A 262 -3.37 13.10 18.48
CA LEU A 262 -3.48 11.80 19.18
C LEU A 262 -4.59 10.92 18.65
N HIS A 263 -5.67 11.52 18.19
CA HIS A 263 -6.85 10.81 17.73
C HIS A 263 -7.43 11.52 16.51
N MET A 264 -7.95 10.74 15.57
CA MET A 264 -8.56 11.23 14.34
C MET A 264 -9.73 10.34 13.99
N ARG A 265 -10.83 10.96 13.54
CA ARG A 265 -11.99 10.24 13.04
C ARG A 265 -12.64 11.01 11.90
N VAL A 266 -12.96 10.30 10.83
CA VAL A 266 -13.71 10.84 9.70
C VAL A 266 -15.20 10.55 9.91
N GLU A 267 -16.03 11.56 9.71
CA GLU A 267 -17.48 11.49 9.77
C GLU A 267 -18.07 12.26 8.58
N ASN A 268 -18.57 11.54 7.58
CA ASN A 268 -19.08 12.10 6.33
C ASN A 268 -18.08 13.06 5.67
N ARG A 269 -18.35 14.38 5.60
CA ARG A 269 -17.45 15.39 5.01
C ARG A 269 -16.49 16.03 6.00
N LEU A 270 -16.65 15.73 7.29
CA LEU A 270 -15.87 16.31 8.35
C LEU A 270 -14.88 15.29 8.89
N MET A 271 -13.82 15.81 9.48
CA MET A 271 -12.85 15.05 10.23
C MET A 271 -12.62 15.74 11.57
N TYR A 272 -12.62 14.96 12.65
CA TYR A 272 -12.38 15.44 14.00
C TYR A 272 -11.04 14.94 14.48
N THR A 273 -10.23 15.83 15.06
CA THR A 273 -8.94 15.48 15.63
C THR A 273 -8.81 15.96 17.07
N CYS A 274 -8.03 15.24 17.86
CA CYS A 274 -7.70 15.57 19.23
C CYS A 274 -6.19 15.73 19.36
N GLY A 275 -5.73 16.67 20.18
CA GLY A 275 -4.31 16.92 20.37
C GLY A 275 -3.89 17.16 21.81
N MET A 276 -2.58 17.07 22.02
CA MET A 276 -1.90 17.46 23.27
C MET A 276 -1.86 18.98 23.49
N ASP A 277 -2.44 19.78 22.60
CA ASP A 277 -2.55 21.24 22.73
C ASP A 277 -3.84 21.68 23.43
N ASN A 278 -4.49 20.76 24.14
CA ASN A 278 -5.76 20.97 24.84
C ASN A 278 -6.91 21.38 23.91
N THR A 279 -6.87 20.95 22.64
CA THR A 279 -7.96 21.21 21.70
C THR A 279 -8.43 19.95 21.00
N ALA A 280 -9.73 19.91 20.72
CA ALA A 280 -10.26 19.16 19.60
C ALA A 280 -10.51 20.12 18.43
N ARG A 281 -10.37 19.64 17.20
CA ARG A 281 -10.53 20.44 15.98
C ARG A 281 -11.39 19.71 14.95
N CYS A 282 -12.12 20.49 14.15
CA CYS A 282 -12.94 19.99 13.04
C CYS A 282 -12.41 20.50 11.71
N TRP A 283 -12.29 19.61 10.75
CA TRP A 283 -11.69 19.88 9.44
C TRP A 283 -12.65 19.48 8.32
N VAL A 284 -12.71 20.27 7.26
CA VAL A 284 -13.33 19.85 5.99
C VAL A 284 -12.35 18.94 5.27
N ARG A 285 -12.77 17.73 4.90
CA ARG A 285 -11.87 16.68 4.41
C ARG A 285 -11.23 16.97 3.05
N GLU A 286 -11.95 17.59 2.13
CA GLU A 286 -11.44 17.87 0.79
C GLU A 286 -10.32 18.93 0.83
N GLY A 287 -10.45 19.91 1.73
CA GLY A 287 -9.51 21.03 1.86
C GLY A 287 -8.55 20.94 3.04
N LEU A 288 -8.74 20.01 3.98
CA LEU A 288 -8.11 20.07 5.32
C LEU A 288 -8.18 21.48 5.94
N GLU A 289 -9.31 22.17 5.73
CA GLU A 289 -9.52 23.50 6.28
C GLU A 289 -10.09 23.38 7.69
N ASN A 290 -9.44 24.03 8.65
CA ASN A 290 -9.94 24.06 10.02
C ASN A 290 -11.19 24.93 10.07
N THR A 291 -12.32 24.32 10.42
CA THR A 291 -13.61 25.02 10.54
C THR A 291 -13.98 25.34 11.98
N ARG A 292 -13.60 24.48 12.93
CA ARG A 292 -13.85 24.69 14.36
C ARG A 292 -12.68 24.27 15.22
N VAL A 293 -12.50 24.99 16.32
CA VAL A 293 -11.64 24.62 17.44
C VAL A 293 -12.51 24.57 18.70
N TYR A 294 -12.64 23.38 19.29
CA TYR A 294 -13.38 23.18 20.54
C TYR A 294 -12.42 23.47 21.69
N LYS A 295 -12.68 24.55 22.42
CA LYS A 295 -11.83 25.07 23.50
C LYS A 295 -12.63 25.08 24.80
N ASP A 296 -12.12 24.37 25.79
CA ASP A 296 -12.54 24.37 27.21
C ASP A 296 -11.68 23.38 28.01
N HIS A 297 -11.03 22.43 27.32
CA HIS A 297 -10.10 21.45 27.90
C HIS A 297 -8.92 22.13 28.59
N THR A 298 -8.56 21.61 29.76
CA THR A 298 -7.43 22.12 30.55
C THR A 298 -6.15 21.30 30.39
N ASP A 299 -6.27 20.13 29.76
CA ASP A 299 -5.19 19.20 29.45
C ASP A 299 -5.46 18.52 28.09
N THR A 300 -4.61 17.56 27.73
CA THR A 300 -4.62 16.78 26.50
C THR A 300 -5.97 16.14 26.23
N VAL A 301 -6.47 16.30 25.00
CA VAL A 301 -7.68 15.63 24.54
C VAL A 301 -7.29 14.27 23.96
N VAL A 302 -7.78 13.19 24.57
CA VAL A 302 -7.34 11.82 24.28
C VAL A 302 -8.23 11.15 23.24
N THR A 303 -9.54 11.36 23.32
CA THR A 303 -10.53 10.65 22.50
C THR A 303 -11.69 11.56 22.15
N ALA A 304 -12.33 11.28 21.01
CA ALA A 304 -13.55 11.95 20.59
C ALA A 304 -14.54 10.98 19.92
N LYS A 305 -15.83 11.18 20.19
CA LYS A 305 -16.94 10.48 19.55
C LYS A 305 -17.97 11.50 19.08
N PHE A 306 -18.33 11.41 17.80
CA PHE A 306 -19.43 12.18 17.24
C PHE A 306 -20.71 11.34 17.29
N HIS A 307 -21.81 11.94 17.72
CA HIS A 307 -23.14 11.34 17.69
C HIS A 307 -24.22 12.43 17.61
N ASN A 308 -25.13 12.33 16.64
CA ASN A 308 -26.28 13.24 16.45
C ASN A 308 -25.95 14.74 16.58
N GLY A 309 -24.92 15.20 15.86
CA GLY A 309 -24.56 16.63 15.86
C GLY A 309 -23.77 17.09 17.09
N ILE A 310 -23.51 16.19 18.05
CA ILE A 310 -22.73 16.47 19.26
C ILE A 310 -21.37 15.76 19.17
N LEU A 311 -20.32 16.49 19.53
CA LEU A 311 -18.97 15.96 19.68
C LEU A 311 -18.67 15.78 21.17
N TYR A 312 -18.57 14.53 21.61
CA TYR A 312 -18.13 14.15 22.94
C TYR A 312 -16.61 13.98 22.94
N THR A 313 -15.94 14.54 23.95
CA THR A 313 -14.49 14.50 24.07
C THR A 313 -14.09 14.04 25.48
N GLY A 314 -13.08 13.17 25.56
CA GLY A 314 -12.45 12.74 26.80
C GLY A 314 -11.08 13.39 26.95
N CYS A 315 -10.78 13.86 28.17
CA CYS A 315 -9.61 14.67 28.45
C CYS A 315 -8.78 14.08 29.60
N ASN A 316 -7.47 14.38 29.60
CA ASN A 316 -6.56 14.05 30.69
C ASN A 316 -6.92 14.74 32.02
N ASP A 317 -7.69 15.83 31.98
CA ASP A 317 -8.18 16.53 33.17
C ASP A 317 -9.33 15.80 33.91
N GLY A 318 -9.68 14.59 33.46
CA GLY A 318 -10.72 13.77 34.10
C GLY A 318 -12.15 14.21 33.77
N GLN A 319 -12.33 15.09 32.78
CA GLN A 319 -13.67 15.52 32.38
C GLN A 319 -14.03 15.02 30.98
N VAL A 320 -15.31 14.73 30.81
CA VAL A 320 -15.92 14.54 29.50
C VAL A 320 -16.70 15.81 29.14
N ARG A 321 -16.65 16.21 27.88
CA ARG A 321 -17.33 17.42 27.39
C ARG A 321 -18.15 17.13 26.15
N ALA A 322 -19.36 17.64 26.11
CA ALA A 322 -20.25 17.60 24.94
C ALA A 322 -20.26 18.98 24.28
N PHE A 323 -19.79 19.04 23.04
CA PHE A 323 -19.84 20.23 22.21
C PHE A 323 -20.86 20.08 21.11
N ASP A 324 -21.55 21.17 20.81
CA ASP A 324 -22.24 21.33 19.55
C ASP A 324 -21.24 21.24 18.40
N ALA A 325 -21.35 20.23 17.55
CA ALA A 325 -20.35 20.00 16.53
C ALA A 325 -20.35 21.14 15.48
N LYS A 326 -21.49 21.81 15.26
CA LYS A 326 -21.67 22.86 14.25
C LYS A 326 -21.13 24.22 14.70
N SER A 327 -21.48 24.64 15.91
CA SER A 327 -21.12 25.95 16.46
C SER A 327 -19.83 25.93 17.28
N GLY A 328 -19.38 24.75 17.73
CA GLY A 328 -18.26 24.63 18.67
C GLY A 328 -18.60 25.00 20.10
N THR A 329 -19.88 25.29 20.39
CA THR A 329 -20.32 25.70 21.72
C THR A 329 -20.31 24.51 22.67
N LEU A 330 -19.76 24.71 23.87
CA LEU A 330 -19.87 23.73 24.93
C LEU A 330 -21.31 23.67 25.42
N LYS A 331 -21.91 22.48 25.37
CA LYS A 331 -23.30 22.23 25.80
C LYS A 331 -23.34 21.66 27.22
N ARG A 332 -22.38 20.81 27.59
CA ARG A 332 -22.36 20.14 28.90
C ARG A 332 -20.94 19.71 29.31
N LYS A 333 -20.65 19.84 30.62
CA LYS A 333 -19.46 19.25 31.26
C LYS A 333 -19.91 18.08 32.14
N PHE A 334 -19.21 16.97 32.02
CA PHE A 334 -19.38 15.79 32.85
C PHE A 334 -18.15 15.67 33.74
N GLN A 335 -18.34 15.97 35.02
CA GLN A 335 -17.27 16.02 36.00
C GLN A 335 -17.45 14.89 37.00
N GLY A 336 -16.36 14.18 37.31
CA GLY A 336 -16.40 13.15 38.36
C GLY A 336 -15.24 12.17 38.34
N HIS A 337 -14.52 11.99 37.22
CA HIS A 337 -13.27 11.21 37.27
C HIS A 337 -12.18 11.99 37.99
N THR A 338 -11.32 11.27 38.71
CA THR A 338 -10.19 11.85 39.44
C THR A 338 -8.86 11.74 38.66
N SER A 339 -8.89 11.12 37.48
CA SER A 339 -7.75 10.96 36.60
C SER A 339 -8.19 10.96 35.12
N ALA A 340 -7.22 10.88 34.21
CA ALA A 340 -7.40 10.98 32.77
C ALA A 340 -8.49 10.04 32.22
N VAL A 341 -9.36 10.58 31.36
CA VAL A 341 -10.35 9.78 30.60
C VAL A 341 -9.65 9.10 29.43
N THR A 342 -9.59 7.78 29.46
CA THR A 342 -8.86 6.94 28.49
C THR A 342 -9.70 6.50 27.31
N SER A 343 -10.99 6.22 27.53
CA SER A 343 -11.91 5.75 26.52
C SER A 343 -13.31 6.31 26.75
N LEU A 344 -14.06 6.45 25.65
CA LEU A 344 -15.42 6.97 25.64
C LEU A 344 -16.25 6.26 24.58
N VAL A 345 -17.45 5.85 24.96
CA VAL A 345 -18.48 5.30 24.07
C VAL A 345 -19.80 6.04 24.30
N VAL A 346 -20.64 6.07 23.26
CA VAL A 346 -21.98 6.68 23.32
C VAL A 346 -22.97 5.57 23.02
N CYS A 347 -23.98 5.47 23.89
CA CYS A 347 -24.96 4.42 23.94
C CYS A 347 -26.35 5.07 23.78
N VAL A 348 -27.18 4.56 22.89
CA VAL A 348 -28.55 5.06 22.71
C VAL A 348 -29.53 3.92 22.87
N HIS A 349 -30.47 4.09 23.78
CA HIS A 349 -31.56 3.16 24.01
C HIS A 349 -32.89 3.84 23.74
N GLU A 350 -33.88 3.08 23.28
CA GLU A 350 -35.26 3.55 23.28
C GLU A 350 -35.94 3.11 24.57
N HIS A 351 -36.55 4.06 25.27
CA HIS A 351 -37.40 3.77 26.42
C HIS A 351 -38.73 4.49 26.24
N GLN A 352 -39.83 3.73 26.23
CA GLN A 352 -41.18 4.27 26.03
C GLN A 352 -41.35 5.13 24.75
N GLY A 353 -40.59 4.83 23.70
CA GLY A 353 -40.63 5.55 22.43
C GLY A 353 -39.76 6.82 22.38
N GLU A 354 -39.04 7.15 23.45
CA GLU A 354 -38.08 8.25 23.47
C GLU A 354 -36.63 7.74 23.50
N PRO A 355 -35.71 8.39 22.75
CA PRO A 355 -34.29 8.03 22.76
C PRO A 355 -33.60 8.56 24.02
N ILE A 356 -33.03 7.65 24.81
CA ILE A 356 -32.14 7.91 25.93
C ILE A 356 -30.70 7.79 25.45
N THR A 357 -29.95 8.88 25.54
CA THR A 357 -28.52 8.91 25.21
C THR A 357 -27.70 8.85 26.49
N ARG A 358 -26.87 7.81 26.62
CA ARG A 358 -25.88 7.67 27.69
C ARG A 358 -24.48 7.81 27.11
N VAL A 359 -23.64 8.59 27.77
CA VAL A 359 -22.19 8.60 27.50
C VAL A 359 -21.55 7.73 28.57
N ILE A 360 -20.65 6.84 28.17
CA ILE A 360 -19.91 5.99 29.12
C ILE A 360 -18.43 6.26 28.95
N SER A 361 -17.75 6.61 30.05
CA SER A 361 -16.33 6.92 30.06
C SER A 361 -15.55 6.04 31.01
N ALA A 362 -14.36 5.64 30.59
CA ALA A 362 -13.38 4.94 31.41
C ALA A 362 -12.20 5.85 31.73
N SER A 363 -11.56 5.62 32.88
CA SER A 363 -10.46 6.45 33.35
C SER A 363 -9.36 5.63 33.99
N ASN A 364 -8.17 6.24 34.04
CA ASN A 364 -7.03 5.78 34.82
C ASN A 364 -7.30 5.76 36.34
N ASP A 365 -8.41 6.35 36.82
CA ASP A 365 -8.83 6.26 38.21
C ASP A 365 -9.45 4.90 38.59
N GLY A 366 -9.55 3.96 37.64
CA GLY A 366 -10.09 2.63 37.86
C GLY A 366 -11.63 2.57 37.86
N THR A 367 -12.29 3.64 37.40
CA THR A 367 -13.75 3.72 37.35
C THR A 367 -14.27 3.87 35.92
N ILE A 368 -15.48 3.35 35.72
CA ILE A 368 -16.33 3.64 34.57
C ILE A 368 -17.48 4.51 35.07
N LYS A 369 -17.77 5.59 34.36
CA LYS A 369 -18.89 6.47 34.69
C LYS A 369 -19.89 6.51 33.56
N VAL A 370 -21.17 6.41 33.93
CA VAL A 370 -22.30 6.51 33.02
C VAL A 370 -22.94 7.88 33.21
N TRP A 371 -23.14 8.61 32.12
CA TRP A 371 -23.62 9.99 32.14
C TRP A 371 -24.91 10.14 31.34
N ASN A 372 -25.85 10.93 31.86
CA ASN A 372 -27.05 11.30 31.11
C ASN A 372 -26.72 12.37 30.06
N ALA A 373 -26.84 12.01 28.79
CA ALA A 373 -26.70 12.92 27.65
C ALA A 373 -28.00 13.08 26.86
N THR A 374 -29.13 12.59 27.38
CA THR A 374 -30.45 12.78 26.79
C THR A 374 -30.80 14.28 26.73
N GLY A 375 -31.41 14.68 25.62
CA GLY A 375 -31.83 16.07 25.37
C GLY A 375 -30.71 17.03 24.98
N ILE A 376 -29.45 16.57 24.85
CA ILE A 376 -28.39 17.40 24.26
C ILE A 376 -28.57 17.39 22.74
N SER A 377 -29.03 18.51 22.17
CA SER A 377 -29.17 18.68 20.72
C SER A 377 -28.28 19.80 20.18
N ASP A 378 -28.04 19.75 18.87
CA ASP A 378 -27.38 20.81 18.11
C ASP A 378 -28.34 21.95 17.72
N GLU A 379 -29.63 21.80 18.02
CA GLU A 379 -30.63 22.85 17.80
C GLU A 379 -30.55 23.94 18.88
N PRO A 380 -30.78 25.22 18.53
CA PRO A 380 -30.97 26.26 19.53
C PRO A 380 -32.22 25.95 20.37
N PRO A 381 -32.26 26.34 21.65
CA PRO A 381 -33.48 26.21 22.43
C PRO A 381 -34.63 26.90 21.68
N PRO A 382 -35.85 26.33 21.68
CA PRO A 382 -36.97 26.97 21.02
C PRO A 382 -37.09 28.40 21.55
N LEU A 383 -37.21 29.36 20.63
CA LEU A 383 -37.46 30.75 21.00
C LEU A 383 -38.70 30.78 21.89
N PRO A 384 -38.70 31.54 23.01
CA PRO A 384 -39.91 31.71 23.78
C PRO A 384 -40.99 32.21 22.83
N ASP A 385 -42.17 31.61 22.92
CA ASP A 385 -43.30 31.77 22.02
C ASP A 385 -43.73 33.25 21.98
N TYR A 386 -43.04 34.04 21.14
CA TYR A 386 -43.37 35.43 20.86
C TYR A 386 -44.25 35.41 19.62
N GLN A 387 -45.55 35.24 19.86
CA GLN A 387 -46.58 35.50 18.86
C GLN A 387 -46.56 36.99 18.52
N ASP A 388 -45.76 37.38 17.53
CA ASP A 388 -45.86 38.69 16.90
C ASP A 388 -45.94 38.51 15.38
N HIS A 389 -47.18 38.39 14.89
CA HIS A 389 -47.56 38.24 13.48
C HIS A 389 -46.99 39.33 12.55
N ASP A 390 -46.43 40.40 13.11
CA ASP A 390 -45.89 41.54 12.38
C ASP A 390 -44.46 41.30 11.82
N TYR A 391 -43.71 40.31 12.36
CA TYR A 391 -42.35 39.98 11.89
C TYR A 391 -42.35 39.09 10.64
N GLU A 392 -43.25 38.09 10.58
CA GLU A 392 -43.42 37.22 9.41
C GLU A 392 -43.94 38.01 8.20
N GLN A 393 -44.90 38.91 8.40
CA GLN A 393 -45.39 39.79 7.32
C GLN A 393 -44.30 40.73 6.78
N LYS A 394 -43.37 41.18 7.63
CA LYS A 394 -42.23 42.01 7.20
C LYS A 394 -41.18 41.21 6.42
N GLN A 395 -41.02 39.91 6.71
CA GLN A 395 -40.14 39.02 5.94
C GLN A 395 -40.74 38.64 4.59
N GLU A 396 -42.02 38.26 4.54
CA GLU A 396 -42.72 37.95 3.29
C GLU A 396 -42.76 39.16 2.35
N LYS A 397 -43.00 40.36 2.88
CA LYS A 397 -43.02 41.59 2.06
C LYS A 397 -41.65 41.92 1.47
N LYS A 398 -40.56 41.66 2.22
CA LYS A 398 -39.19 41.82 1.71
C LYS A 398 -38.84 40.77 0.64
N LEU A 399 -39.31 39.54 0.80
CA LEU A 399 -39.09 38.47 -0.17
C LEU A 399 -39.87 38.76 -1.47
N TYR A 400 -41.12 39.21 -1.35
CA TYR A 400 -41.97 39.61 -2.47
C TYR A 400 -41.41 40.82 -3.24
N ASP A 401 -40.88 41.83 -2.55
CA ASP A 401 -40.22 42.97 -3.17
C ASP A 401 -38.90 42.57 -3.87
N LEU A 402 -38.21 41.55 -3.39
CA LEU A 402 -36.98 41.02 -3.99
C LEU A 402 -37.28 40.22 -5.26
N GLU A 403 -38.29 39.35 -5.22
CA GLU A 403 -38.74 38.54 -6.35
C GLU A 403 -39.27 39.41 -7.50
N ARG A 404 -40.01 40.48 -7.17
CA ARG A 404 -40.48 41.47 -8.15
C ARG A 404 -39.33 42.21 -8.84
N ARG A 405 -38.26 42.54 -8.11
CA ARG A 405 -37.07 43.19 -8.69
C ARG A 405 -36.24 42.24 -9.56
N LEU A 406 -36.31 40.93 -9.32
CA LEU A 406 -35.65 39.91 -10.13
C LEU A 406 -36.43 39.56 -11.40
N SER A 407 -37.77 39.68 -11.41
CA SER A 407 -38.58 39.43 -12.61
C SER A 407 -38.45 40.51 -13.69
N ASP A 408 -38.10 41.74 -13.31
CA ASP A 408 -37.92 42.86 -14.26
C ASP A 408 -36.63 42.74 -15.09
N TYR A 409 -35.67 41.89 -14.68
CA TYR A 409 -34.37 41.74 -15.36
C TYR A 409 -34.30 40.59 -16.38
N PHE A 410 -35.31 39.73 -16.46
CA PHE A 410 -35.31 38.59 -17.38
C PHE A 410 -36.68 38.35 -18.03
N PRO A 411 -36.92 38.81 -19.27
CA PRO A 411 -38.08 38.35 -20.03
C PRO A 411 -37.82 36.92 -20.53
N ALA A 412 -38.72 36.01 -20.15
CA ALA A 412 -38.69 34.61 -20.54
C ALA A 412 -38.84 34.43 -22.05
N ASN A 413 -38.04 33.53 -22.66
CA ASN A 413 -38.40 32.90 -23.93
C ASN A 413 -38.17 31.39 -23.84
N LYS A 414 -39.27 30.64 -23.95
CA LYS A 414 -39.31 29.20 -24.22
C LYS A 414 -39.56 29.02 -25.72
N THR A 415 -38.72 28.24 -26.40
CA THR A 415 -39.15 27.26 -27.42
C THR A 415 -38.01 26.30 -27.77
N THR A 416 -38.39 25.05 -27.99
CA THR A 416 -37.61 23.82 -28.24
C THR A 416 -37.41 23.55 -29.76
N PRO A 417 -37.01 22.33 -30.20
CA PRO A 417 -35.66 21.95 -30.63
C PRO A 417 -35.55 21.67 -32.15
N THR A 418 -34.38 21.87 -32.77
CA THR A 418 -34.11 21.32 -34.10
C THR A 418 -32.64 20.94 -34.32
N THR A 419 -32.53 19.95 -35.21
CA THR A 419 -31.44 19.08 -35.64
C THR A 419 -30.32 19.72 -36.46
N SER A 420 -29.22 18.96 -36.52
CA SER A 420 -28.12 18.90 -37.52
C SER A 420 -26.86 19.78 -37.29
N PRO A 421 -25.64 19.22 -37.53
CA PRO A 421 -24.38 19.92 -37.34
C PRO A 421 -23.85 20.54 -38.65
N PRO A 422 -23.06 21.62 -38.56
CA PRO A 422 -22.06 21.91 -39.59
C PRO A 422 -20.72 22.38 -38.96
N PRO A 423 -19.70 22.79 -39.73
CA PRO A 423 -18.63 21.90 -40.19
C PRO A 423 -17.22 22.34 -39.71
N GLU A 424 -16.25 21.46 -39.93
CA GLU A 424 -14.81 21.75 -39.86
C GLU A 424 -14.40 22.88 -40.80
N LEU A 425 -13.45 23.72 -40.36
CA LEU A 425 -12.66 24.58 -41.23
C LEU A 425 -11.20 24.62 -40.76
N ASP A 426 -10.35 23.94 -41.54
CA ASP A 426 -8.91 24.10 -41.62
C ASP A 426 -8.53 25.51 -42.09
N ILE A 427 -7.61 26.20 -41.40
CA ILE A 427 -6.68 27.19 -42.00
C ILE A 427 -5.31 27.15 -41.29
N LEU A 428 -4.35 26.51 -41.98
CA LEU A 428 -2.96 26.93 -42.30
C LEU A 428 -2.05 27.62 -41.26
N GLN A 429 -0.98 26.89 -40.92
CA GLN A 429 0.47 27.20 -41.07
C GLN A 429 0.93 28.67 -41.13
N SER A 430 1.92 29.03 -40.30
CA SER A 430 3.30 29.31 -40.79
C SER A 430 4.25 29.77 -39.66
N THR A 431 5.56 29.72 -40.01
CA THR A 431 6.77 30.21 -39.33
C THR A 431 7.44 29.21 -38.37
N ALA A 432 8.74 28.96 -38.45
CA ALA A 432 9.73 29.17 -39.50
C ALA A 432 10.90 28.23 -39.17
N GLY A 433 11.42 27.53 -40.17
CA GLY A 433 12.69 26.82 -40.04
C GLY A 433 13.88 27.78 -40.11
N VAL A 434 14.94 27.48 -39.38
CA VAL A 434 16.31 27.81 -39.78
C VAL A 434 17.06 26.50 -39.95
N LYS A 435 17.42 26.25 -41.21
CA LYS A 435 18.23 25.13 -41.70
C LYS A 435 19.63 25.18 -41.08
N THR A 436 20.22 24.01 -40.87
CA THR A 436 21.59 23.78 -41.37
C THR A 436 21.74 22.34 -41.84
N ARG A 437 21.89 22.21 -43.16
CA ARG A 437 22.38 21.02 -43.88
C ARG A 437 23.79 20.70 -43.40
N PHE A 438 24.06 19.45 -43.05
CA PHE A 438 25.28 18.74 -43.45
C PHE A 438 25.06 17.23 -43.20
N LEU A 439 25.48 16.39 -44.15
CA LEU A 439 25.44 14.92 -44.18
C LEU A 439 24.15 14.26 -44.70
N SER A 440 23.90 14.50 -46.00
CA SER A 440 23.33 13.47 -46.88
C SER A 440 24.43 12.45 -47.23
N ASN A 441 24.29 11.20 -46.77
CA ASN A 441 24.68 9.94 -47.45
C ASN A 441 24.84 8.80 -46.43
N LEU A 442 23.74 8.07 -46.17
CA LEU A 442 23.65 6.64 -45.82
C LEU A 442 22.28 6.34 -45.17
N THR A 443 21.20 6.51 -45.93
CA THR A 443 19.87 6.07 -45.49
C THR A 443 19.70 4.59 -45.84
N ARG A 444 20.25 3.72 -44.99
CA ARG A 444 19.67 2.39 -44.80
C ARG A 444 18.39 2.64 -44.00
N MET A 445 17.21 2.35 -44.55
CA MET A 445 15.93 2.48 -43.83
C MET A 445 15.97 1.57 -42.59
N THR A 446 16.35 2.12 -41.44
CA THR A 446 16.32 1.43 -40.14
C THR A 446 14.90 1.54 -39.58
N SER A 447 14.28 0.40 -39.28
CA SER A 447 13.09 0.35 -38.44
C SER A 447 13.43 0.93 -37.07
N SER A 448 12.81 2.04 -36.68
CA SER A 448 13.11 2.70 -35.41
C SER A 448 12.58 1.88 -34.23
N VAL A 449 13.50 1.38 -33.39
CA VAL A 449 13.17 0.78 -32.08
C VAL A 449 12.39 1.80 -31.24
N THR A 450 11.22 1.40 -30.74
CA THR A 450 10.40 2.26 -29.87
C THR A 450 10.73 1.98 -28.42
N ARG A 451 10.95 3.04 -27.63
CA ARG A 451 11.29 2.96 -26.21
C ARG A 451 10.11 3.46 -25.37
N HIS A 452 9.57 2.59 -24.53
CA HIS A 452 8.50 2.90 -23.59
C HIS A 452 9.08 2.99 -22.18
N SER A 453 8.73 4.04 -21.46
CA SER A 453 9.01 4.18 -20.03
C SER A 453 7.70 4.08 -19.28
N ILE A 454 7.47 2.95 -18.63
CA ILE A 454 6.24 2.64 -17.89
C ILE A 454 6.54 2.42 -16.40
N SER A 455 5.48 2.39 -15.60
CA SER A 455 5.55 2.01 -14.19
C SER A 455 4.81 0.69 -14.01
N VAL A 456 5.52 -0.35 -13.60
CA VAL A 456 4.93 -1.66 -13.27
C VAL A 456 4.99 -1.80 -11.76
N ARG A 457 3.82 -1.86 -11.11
CA ARG A 457 3.71 -1.91 -9.64
C ARG A 457 4.51 -0.80 -8.93
N GLY A 458 4.53 0.41 -9.51
CA GLY A 458 5.26 1.56 -8.97
C GLY A 458 6.77 1.59 -9.29
N CYS A 459 7.30 0.58 -9.98
CA CYS A 459 8.72 0.51 -10.34
C CYS A 459 8.96 1.04 -11.78
N PRO A 460 9.94 1.95 -11.97
CA PRO A 460 10.37 2.36 -13.30
C PRO A 460 10.80 1.15 -14.12
N THR A 461 10.19 1.00 -15.30
CA THR A 461 10.41 -0.12 -16.20
C THR A 461 10.52 0.40 -17.62
N GLU A 462 11.57 -0.02 -18.31
CA GLU A 462 11.76 0.29 -19.71
C GLU A 462 11.42 -0.91 -20.57
N VAL A 463 10.64 -0.67 -21.63
CA VAL A 463 10.31 -1.69 -22.63
C VAL A 463 10.76 -1.19 -24.00
N LEU A 464 11.62 -1.98 -24.65
CA LEU A 464 11.91 -1.77 -26.08
C LEU A 464 10.97 -2.64 -26.89
N THR A 465 10.31 -2.03 -27.88
CA THR A 465 9.44 -2.75 -28.83
C THR A 465 9.88 -2.47 -30.26
N LEU A 466 9.89 -3.51 -31.07
CA LEU A 466 10.15 -3.45 -32.50
C LEU A 466 9.07 -4.28 -33.22
N GLY A 467 8.35 -3.67 -34.15
CA GLY A 467 7.07 -4.18 -34.66
C GLY A 467 5.89 -3.52 -33.94
N GLN A 468 4.92 -4.30 -33.51
CA GLN A 468 3.75 -3.81 -32.79
C GLN A 468 4.12 -3.42 -31.35
N THR A 469 3.53 -2.34 -30.86
CA THR A 469 3.84 -1.70 -29.57
C THR A 469 2.93 -2.18 -28.43
N LEU A 470 3.16 -1.70 -27.20
CA LEU A 470 2.39 -2.10 -26.00
C LEU A 470 0.87 -1.81 -26.09
N SER A 471 0.44 -0.89 -26.94
CA SER A 471 -0.98 -0.57 -27.17
C SER A 471 -1.63 -1.44 -28.25
N GLU A 472 -0.87 -2.32 -28.89
CA GLU A 472 -1.29 -3.14 -30.02
C GLU A 472 -1.19 -4.62 -29.64
N ASN A 473 -2.04 -5.47 -30.22
CA ASN A 473 -2.05 -6.91 -29.92
C ASN A 473 -1.27 -7.70 -31.00
N PRO A 474 0.03 -7.99 -30.81
CA PRO A 474 0.78 -8.78 -31.76
C PRO A 474 0.31 -10.23 -31.86
N SER A 475 0.12 -10.71 -33.09
CA SER A 475 -0.24 -12.11 -33.32
C SER A 475 0.91 -13.05 -32.93
N ASN A 476 2.16 -12.69 -33.25
CA ASN A 476 3.35 -13.44 -32.84
C ASN A 476 4.33 -12.51 -32.11
N LEU A 477 4.68 -12.88 -30.87
CA LEU A 477 5.50 -12.08 -29.97
C LEU A 477 6.72 -12.87 -29.50
N ILE A 478 7.90 -12.30 -29.69
CA ILE A 478 9.15 -12.77 -29.07
C ILE A 478 9.46 -11.86 -27.88
N LEU A 479 9.34 -12.40 -26.68
CA LEU A 479 9.59 -11.68 -25.44
C LEU A 479 10.98 -12.05 -24.88
N ILE A 480 11.84 -11.06 -24.74
CA ILE A 480 13.20 -11.21 -24.24
C ILE A 480 13.26 -10.72 -22.79
N ILE A 481 13.64 -11.62 -21.89
CA ILE A 481 13.99 -11.29 -20.50
C ILE A 481 15.52 -11.21 -20.39
N PRO A 482 16.06 -10.02 -20.12
CA PRO A 482 17.50 -9.82 -20.06
C PRO A 482 18.12 -10.52 -18.85
N GLY A 483 19.44 -10.67 -18.88
CA GLY A 483 20.24 -10.98 -17.71
C GLY A 483 20.71 -9.71 -17.01
N ASN A 484 21.31 -9.84 -15.83
CA ASN A 484 21.93 -8.75 -15.10
C ASN A 484 23.06 -8.10 -15.97
N PRO A 485 23.07 -6.78 -16.24
CA PRO A 485 22.50 -5.66 -15.48
C PRO A 485 21.02 -5.31 -15.77
N GLY A 486 20.29 -6.04 -16.61
CA GLY A 486 18.86 -5.79 -16.84
C GLY A 486 18.53 -4.53 -17.63
N ILE A 487 19.54 -3.86 -18.20
CA ILE A 487 19.40 -2.65 -19.02
C ILE A 487 19.11 -3.05 -20.47
N THR A 488 17.97 -2.61 -21.00
CA THR A 488 17.50 -3.04 -22.34
C THR A 488 18.41 -2.57 -23.48
N SER A 489 19.09 -1.43 -23.30
CA SER A 489 19.98 -0.83 -24.30
C SER A 489 21.13 -1.76 -24.74
N TYR A 490 21.53 -2.76 -23.92
CA TYR A 490 22.52 -3.76 -24.35
C TYR A 490 21.99 -4.71 -25.43
N TYR A 491 20.68 -4.87 -25.55
CA TYR A 491 20.04 -5.87 -26.42
C TYR A 491 19.53 -5.31 -27.75
N THR A 492 19.78 -4.04 -28.05
CA THR A 492 19.24 -3.39 -29.26
C THR A 492 19.67 -4.10 -30.55
N ASP A 493 20.97 -4.37 -30.73
CA ASP A 493 21.47 -5.06 -31.93
C ASP A 493 20.94 -6.50 -32.03
N PHE A 494 20.77 -7.18 -30.90
CA PHE A 494 20.21 -8.54 -30.83
C PHE A 494 18.75 -8.56 -31.27
N MET A 495 17.96 -7.62 -30.76
CA MET A 495 16.55 -7.43 -31.12
C MET A 495 16.37 -7.11 -32.60
N GLU A 496 17.16 -6.19 -33.15
CA GLU A 496 17.11 -5.83 -34.57
C GLU A 496 17.43 -7.03 -35.46
N THR A 497 18.46 -7.81 -35.09
CA THR A 497 18.85 -9.01 -35.83
C THR A 497 17.74 -10.05 -35.85
N ILE A 498 17.04 -10.26 -34.71
CA ILE A 498 15.90 -11.19 -34.65
C ILE A 498 14.76 -10.68 -35.52
N TYR A 499 14.39 -9.41 -35.39
CA TYR A 499 13.28 -8.83 -36.14
C TYR A 499 13.48 -8.92 -37.66
N ASP A 500 14.67 -8.53 -38.12
CA ASP A 500 15.03 -8.62 -39.55
C ASP A 500 15.12 -10.08 -40.00
N GLY A 501 15.73 -10.96 -39.19
CA GLY A 501 15.87 -12.39 -39.48
C GLY A 501 14.53 -13.13 -39.56
N MET A 502 13.54 -12.71 -38.77
CA MET A 502 12.15 -13.21 -38.82
C MET A 502 11.33 -12.60 -39.96
N GLY A 503 11.93 -11.77 -40.81
CA GLY A 503 11.24 -11.12 -41.93
C GLY A 503 10.19 -10.11 -41.49
N LYS A 504 10.35 -9.51 -40.30
CA LYS A 504 9.45 -8.49 -39.73
C LYS A 504 8.02 -8.96 -39.47
N THR A 505 7.85 -10.27 -39.31
CA THR A 505 6.54 -10.92 -39.05
C THR A 505 6.24 -11.11 -37.57
N HIS A 506 7.27 -11.05 -36.72
CA HIS A 506 7.17 -11.20 -35.27
C HIS A 506 7.50 -9.88 -34.61
N SER A 507 6.69 -9.47 -33.65
CA SER A 507 7.05 -8.35 -32.78
C SER A 507 8.07 -8.83 -31.76
N VAL A 508 9.10 -8.02 -31.48
CA VAL A 508 10.13 -8.36 -30.50
C VAL A 508 10.05 -7.35 -29.37
N TRP A 509 9.92 -7.82 -28.13
CA TRP A 509 9.85 -6.97 -26.93
C TRP A 509 10.99 -7.34 -25.97
N ILE A 510 11.62 -6.32 -25.35
CA ILE A 510 12.60 -6.50 -24.28
C ILE A 510 12.14 -5.71 -23.07
N VAL A 511 12.12 -6.32 -21.89
CA VAL A 511 11.67 -5.69 -20.65
C VAL A 511 12.83 -5.54 -19.67
N SER A 512 13.13 -4.32 -19.24
CA SER A 512 14.18 -4.05 -18.26
C SER A 512 13.87 -4.72 -16.92
N HIS A 513 14.89 -5.02 -16.11
CA HIS A 513 14.66 -5.28 -14.69
C HIS A 513 14.08 -4.02 -14.01
N ALA A 514 13.26 -4.22 -12.98
CA ALA A 514 12.62 -3.16 -12.21
C ALA A 514 13.69 -2.23 -11.64
N GLY A 515 13.58 -0.93 -11.90
CA GLY A 515 14.58 0.06 -11.46
C GLY A 515 15.97 -0.11 -12.08
N HIS A 516 16.11 -0.82 -13.19
CA HIS A 516 17.36 -0.90 -13.95
C HIS A 516 17.30 -0.04 -15.22
N CYS A 517 16.57 1.09 -15.14
CA CYS A 517 16.46 2.07 -16.21
C CYS A 517 16.31 3.48 -15.62
N ILE A 518 16.73 4.51 -16.37
CA ILE A 518 16.55 5.90 -15.98
C ILE A 518 15.29 6.43 -16.68
N SER A 519 14.24 6.72 -15.92
CA SER A 519 13.01 7.32 -16.46
C SER A 519 12.98 8.84 -16.23
N PRO A 520 12.79 9.66 -17.28
CA PRO A 520 12.65 11.11 -17.14
C PRO A 520 11.27 11.53 -16.57
N HIS A 521 10.28 10.63 -16.56
CA HIS A 521 8.91 10.93 -16.12
C HIS A 521 8.53 10.22 -14.80
N LEU A 522 9.32 9.25 -14.36
CA LEU A 522 9.15 8.51 -13.11
C LEU A 522 10.41 8.70 -12.26
N SER A 523 10.41 9.76 -11.45
CA SER A 523 11.54 10.09 -10.55
C SER A 523 11.44 9.42 -9.17
N ILE A 524 10.37 8.66 -8.91
CA ILE A 524 10.15 8.00 -7.63
C ILE A 524 10.68 6.57 -7.73
N TRP A 525 11.79 6.31 -7.05
CA TRP A 525 12.36 4.99 -6.86
C TRP A 525 11.82 4.44 -5.54
N PRO A 526 11.34 3.19 -5.48
CA PRO A 526 11.01 2.56 -4.21
C PRO A 526 12.19 2.66 -3.24
N ASP A 527 11.98 3.25 -2.06
CA ASP A 527 13.02 3.55 -1.07
C ASP A 527 13.62 2.31 -0.37
N THR A 528 13.23 1.10 -0.78
CA THR A 528 13.68 -0.15 -0.19
C THR A 528 14.42 -0.98 -1.23
N GLU A 529 15.71 -1.23 -1.01
CA GLU A 529 16.54 -2.06 -1.90
C GLU A 529 15.91 -3.42 -2.17
N GLN A 530 15.14 -3.98 -1.23
CA GLN A 530 14.42 -5.25 -1.35
C GLN A 530 13.58 -5.37 -2.63
N VAL A 531 13.05 -4.26 -3.15
CA VAL A 531 12.23 -4.22 -4.37
C VAL A 531 13.04 -4.63 -5.62
N TYR A 532 14.37 -4.58 -5.54
CA TYR A 532 15.27 -4.96 -6.64
C TYR A 532 15.89 -6.34 -6.47
N SER A 533 15.48 -7.12 -5.46
CA SER A 533 15.91 -8.51 -5.29
C SER A 533 15.44 -9.41 -6.44
N LEU A 534 16.12 -10.53 -6.67
CA LEU A 534 15.74 -11.51 -7.71
C LEU A 534 14.28 -11.94 -7.59
N LYS A 535 13.81 -12.29 -6.39
CA LYS A 535 12.40 -12.63 -6.16
C LYS A 535 11.44 -11.53 -6.64
N GLN A 536 11.75 -10.26 -6.32
CA GLN A 536 10.92 -9.13 -6.76
C GLN A 536 11.02 -8.89 -8.27
N GLN A 537 12.13 -9.22 -8.91
CA GLN A 537 12.24 -9.17 -10.38
C GLN A 537 11.36 -10.22 -11.06
N ILE A 538 11.15 -11.39 -10.44
CA ILE A 538 10.21 -12.40 -10.92
C ILE A 538 8.78 -11.87 -10.81
N ASP A 539 8.38 -11.39 -9.63
CA ASP A 539 7.04 -10.83 -9.38
C ASP A 539 6.75 -9.64 -10.32
N HIS A 540 7.74 -8.77 -10.52
CA HIS A 540 7.67 -7.65 -11.46
C HIS A 540 7.41 -8.09 -12.89
N LYS A 541 8.06 -9.16 -13.35
CA LYS A 541 7.89 -9.68 -14.71
C LYS A 541 6.55 -10.38 -14.88
N ILE A 542 6.07 -11.08 -13.86
CA ILE A 542 4.73 -11.65 -13.85
C ILE A 542 3.70 -10.52 -13.96
N ALA A 543 3.79 -9.49 -13.12
CA ALA A 543 2.87 -8.35 -13.15
C ALA A 543 2.89 -7.62 -14.51
N PHE A 544 4.08 -7.41 -15.10
CA PHE A 544 4.19 -6.85 -16.45
C PHE A 544 3.44 -7.71 -17.48
N LEU A 545 3.52 -9.03 -17.39
CA LEU A 545 2.81 -9.90 -18.32
C LEU A 545 1.31 -9.90 -18.06
N GLU A 546 0.85 -9.86 -16.82
CA GLU A 546 -0.58 -9.74 -16.53
C GLU A 546 -1.18 -8.44 -17.09
N ASP A 547 -0.43 -7.34 -17.01
CA ASP A 547 -0.92 -6.02 -17.39
C ASP A 547 -0.82 -5.74 -18.90
N TYR A 548 0.21 -6.27 -19.58
CA TYR A 548 0.55 -5.88 -20.95
C TYR A 548 0.56 -7.03 -21.96
N LEU A 549 0.42 -8.28 -21.52
CA LEU A 549 0.46 -9.39 -22.46
C LEU A 549 -0.83 -9.44 -23.28
N PRO A 550 -0.74 -9.45 -24.62
CA PRO A 550 -1.92 -9.49 -25.46
C PRO A 550 -2.59 -10.87 -25.44
N GLN A 551 -3.91 -10.88 -25.28
CA GLN A 551 -4.69 -12.11 -25.26
C GLN A 551 -4.70 -12.78 -26.65
N GLY A 552 -4.43 -14.09 -26.70
CA GLY A 552 -4.43 -14.87 -27.93
C GLY A 552 -3.15 -14.78 -28.77
N SER A 553 -2.10 -14.14 -28.26
CA SER A 553 -0.79 -14.06 -28.93
C SER A 553 0.00 -15.37 -28.84
N ASN A 554 0.66 -15.72 -29.94
CA ASN A 554 1.66 -16.76 -30.01
C ASN A 554 2.99 -16.24 -29.41
N ILE A 555 3.33 -16.70 -28.21
CA ILE A 555 4.46 -16.14 -27.45
C ILE A 555 5.65 -17.09 -27.44
N THR A 556 6.80 -16.56 -27.84
CA THR A 556 8.11 -17.21 -27.71
C THR A 556 8.92 -16.48 -26.64
N LEU A 557 9.37 -17.21 -25.63
CA LEU A 557 10.13 -16.66 -24.51
C LEU A 557 11.63 -16.82 -24.76
N VAL A 558 12.42 -15.78 -24.49
CA VAL A 558 13.88 -15.79 -24.65
C VAL A 558 14.53 -15.27 -23.39
N GLY A 559 15.27 -16.13 -22.69
CA GLY A 559 15.98 -15.77 -21.46
C GLY A 559 17.48 -15.74 -21.68
N HIS A 560 18.15 -14.71 -21.17
CA HIS A 560 19.60 -14.68 -21.08
C HIS A 560 20.05 -14.71 -19.62
N SER A 561 21.01 -15.58 -19.26
CA SER A 561 21.60 -15.60 -17.92
C SER A 561 20.51 -15.77 -16.85
N ILE A 562 20.41 -14.85 -15.89
CA ILE A 562 19.38 -14.88 -14.84
C ILE A 562 17.96 -14.72 -15.40
N GLY A 563 17.81 -14.10 -16.58
CA GLY A 563 16.55 -14.05 -17.31
C GLY A 563 15.99 -15.45 -17.61
N SER A 564 16.85 -16.48 -17.72
CA SER A 564 16.40 -17.86 -17.85
C SER A 564 15.74 -18.39 -16.57
N HIS A 565 16.29 -18.09 -15.40
CA HIS A 565 15.69 -18.45 -14.12
C HIS A 565 14.34 -17.73 -13.91
N ILE A 566 14.28 -16.46 -14.29
CA ILE A 566 13.03 -15.68 -14.24
C ILE A 566 11.96 -16.31 -15.15
N ILE A 567 12.31 -16.73 -16.37
CA ILE A 567 11.37 -17.39 -17.29
C ILE A 567 10.83 -18.71 -16.73
N LEU A 568 11.67 -19.54 -16.11
CA LEU A 568 11.18 -20.78 -15.49
C LEU A 568 10.14 -20.50 -14.41
N ASN A 569 10.35 -19.46 -13.59
CA ASN A 569 9.38 -19.04 -12.59
C ASN A 569 8.10 -18.43 -13.20
N ILE A 570 8.22 -17.69 -14.31
CA ILE A 570 7.06 -17.19 -15.07
C ILE A 570 6.22 -18.36 -15.57
N ILE A 571 6.84 -19.37 -16.19
CA ILE A 571 6.15 -20.58 -16.68
C ILE A 571 5.41 -21.27 -15.54
N LYS A 572 6.09 -21.47 -14.41
CA LYS A 572 5.53 -22.11 -13.21
C LYS A 572 4.32 -21.35 -12.65
N HIS A 573 4.42 -20.03 -12.52
CA HIS A 573 3.33 -19.19 -12.03
C HIS A 573 2.10 -19.29 -12.93
N PHE A 574 2.29 -19.09 -14.23
CA PHE A 574 1.19 -19.01 -15.19
C PHE A 574 0.51 -20.35 -15.47
N GLU A 575 1.23 -21.45 -15.27
CA GLU A 575 0.66 -22.79 -15.28
C GLU A 575 -0.31 -22.99 -14.10
N ALA A 576 0.03 -22.52 -12.90
CA ALA A 576 -0.83 -22.63 -11.72
C ALA A 576 -2.18 -21.90 -11.90
N VAL A 577 -2.17 -20.73 -12.55
CA VAL A 577 -3.39 -19.93 -12.80
C VAL A 577 -4.08 -20.23 -14.13
N SER A 578 -3.60 -21.18 -14.95
CA SER A 578 -4.19 -21.55 -16.25
C SER A 578 -4.45 -20.39 -17.22
N LYS A 579 -3.64 -19.32 -17.15
CA LYS A 579 -3.89 -18.05 -17.87
C LYS A 579 -3.02 -17.83 -19.11
N PHE A 580 -2.01 -18.66 -19.35
CA PHE A 580 -0.96 -18.34 -20.32
C PHE A 580 -0.41 -19.57 -21.01
N SER A 581 -0.31 -19.48 -22.32
CA SER A 581 0.30 -20.49 -23.18
C SER A 581 1.43 -19.85 -23.98
N PHE A 582 2.61 -20.48 -23.96
CA PHE A 582 3.73 -20.12 -24.82
C PHE A 582 4.00 -21.26 -25.81
N ILE A 583 4.58 -20.88 -26.96
CA ILE A 583 4.99 -21.82 -28.01
C ILE A 583 6.27 -22.53 -27.59
N HIS A 584 7.32 -21.75 -27.37
CA HIS A 584 8.65 -22.26 -27.06
C HIS A 584 9.43 -21.28 -26.19
N SER A 585 10.40 -21.79 -25.45
CA SER A 585 11.32 -21.02 -24.61
C SER A 585 12.77 -21.34 -24.96
N TYR A 586 13.56 -20.30 -25.25
CA TYR A 586 14.98 -20.39 -25.56
C TYR A 586 15.80 -19.75 -24.44
N LEU A 587 16.59 -20.56 -23.74
CA LEU A 587 17.36 -20.15 -22.56
C LEU A 587 18.86 -20.14 -22.90
N PHE A 588 19.42 -18.94 -23.08
CA PHE A 588 20.84 -18.73 -23.42
C PHE A 588 21.69 -18.48 -22.17
N PHE A 589 22.75 -19.26 -22.03
CA PHE A 589 23.69 -19.23 -20.91
C PHE A 589 22.97 -19.27 -19.55
N PRO A 590 22.11 -20.28 -19.32
CA PRO A 590 21.09 -20.25 -18.26
C PRO A 590 21.71 -20.32 -16.86
N THR A 591 21.65 -19.23 -16.11
CA THR A 591 22.09 -19.24 -14.70
C THR A 591 20.94 -19.67 -13.79
N ILE A 592 20.61 -20.96 -13.85
CA ILE A 592 19.50 -21.55 -13.11
C ILE A 592 19.95 -22.31 -11.86
N GLU A 593 21.26 -22.44 -11.62
CA GLU A 593 21.81 -23.16 -10.47
C GLU A 593 23.23 -22.71 -10.09
N ARG A 594 23.56 -22.86 -8.80
CA ARG A 594 24.91 -22.82 -8.21
C ARG A 594 25.85 -21.70 -8.69
N MET A 595 25.32 -20.53 -9.06
CA MET A 595 26.15 -19.44 -9.62
C MET A 595 27.33 -19.06 -8.72
N LYS A 596 27.11 -19.04 -7.40
CA LYS A 596 28.14 -18.70 -6.41
C LYS A 596 29.33 -19.66 -6.39
N ALA A 597 29.14 -20.92 -6.77
CA ALA A 597 30.20 -21.92 -6.78
C ALA A 597 31.11 -21.83 -8.02
N THR A 598 30.70 -21.09 -9.04
CA THR A 598 31.42 -20.96 -10.32
C THR A 598 32.67 -20.09 -10.20
N SER A 599 33.58 -20.19 -11.17
CA SER A 599 34.83 -19.41 -11.15
C SER A 599 34.57 -17.89 -11.10
N ASN A 600 33.60 -17.41 -11.88
CA ASN A 600 33.21 -16.00 -11.85
C ASN A 600 32.42 -15.64 -10.59
N GLY A 601 31.55 -16.54 -10.11
CA GLY A 601 30.80 -16.35 -8.86
C GLY A 601 31.70 -16.20 -7.64
N GLN A 602 32.75 -17.01 -7.53
CA GLN A 602 33.74 -16.93 -6.44
C GLN A 602 34.52 -15.61 -6.43
N ILE A 603 34.73 -15.00 -7.61
CA ILE A 603 35.39 -13.69 -7.74
C ILE A 603 34.43 -12.55 -7.39
N LEU A 604 33.19 -12.60 -7.89
CA LEU A 604 32.22 -11.52 -7.68
C LEU A 604 31.68 -11.49 -6.25
N TRP A 605 31.44 -12.65 -5.64
CA TRP A 605 30.87 -12.78 -4.30
C TRP A 605 31.53 -11.89 -3.22
N PRO A 606 32.87 -11.90 -3.03
CA PRO A 606 33.52 -11.01 -2.06
C PRO A 606 33.44 -9.53 -2.45
N ILE A 607 33.39 -9.20 -3.74
CA ILE A 607 33.29 -7.81 -4.22
C ILE A 607 31.94 -7.20 -3.85
N LEU A 608 30.86 -7.98 -3.82
CA LEU A 608 29.53 -7.50 -3.47
C LEU A 608 29.41 -7.06 -2.00
N TYR A 609 30.24 -7.58 -1.09
CA TYR A 609 30.33 -7.03 0.29
C TYR A 609 30.92 -5.62 0.33
N LEU A 610 31.71 -5.26 -0.69
CA LEU A 610 32.26 -3.92 -0.90
C LEU A 610 31.46 -3.13 -1.93
N ARG A 611 30.17 -3.45 -2.13
CA ARG A 611 29.27 -2.78 -3.09
C ARG A 611 29.33 -1.26 -3.02
N TRP A 612 29.35 -0.69 -1.81
CA TRP A 612 29.43 0.76 -1.60
C TRP A 612 30.67 1.39 -2.27
N LEU A 613 31.80 0.68 -2.26
CA LEU A 613 33.04 1.14 -2.87
C LEU A 613 32.95 1.08 -4.41
N VAL A 614 32.34 0.03 -4.95
CA VAL A 614 32.10 -0.10 -6.39
C VAL A 614 31.19 1.03 -6.90
N VAL A 615 30.09 1.30 -6.16
CA VAL A 615 29.16 2.39 -6.47
C VAL A 615 29.87 3.75 -6.37
N PHE A 616 30.69 3.96 -5.34
CA PHE A 616 31.49 5.18 -5.18
C PHE A 616 32.44 5.41 -6.36
N LEU A 617 33.20 4.38 -6.77
CA LEU A 617 34.12 4.48 -7.91
C LEU A 617 33.39 4.77 -9.22
N ALA A 618 32.24 4.13 -9.46
CA ALA A 618 31.40 4.41 -10.62
C ALA A 618 30.85 5.84 -10.60
N ALA A 619 30.44 6.34 -9.42
CA ALA A 619 29.99 7.72 -9.25
C ALA A 619 31.09 8.73 -9.62
N CYS A 620 32.35 8.45 -9.25
CA CYS A 620 33.49 9.28 -9.67
C CYS A 620 33.62 9.35 -11.19
N VAL A 621 33.44 8.23 -11.90
CA VAL A 621 33.46 8.22 -13.38
C VAL A 621 32.24 8.91 -13.96
N TYR A 622 31.06 8.72 -13.36
CA TYR A 622 29.79 9.27 -13.84
C TYR A 622 29.79 10.82 -13.90
N ILE A 623 30.45 11.46 -12.94
CA ILE A 623 30.54 12.93 -12.81
C ILE A 623 31.54 13.54 -13.83
N LEU A 624 32.40 12.74 -14.47
CA LEU A 624 33.36 13.24 -15.45
C LEU A 624 32.65 13.88 -16.67
N PRO A 625 33.26 14.86 -17.35
CA PRO A 625 32.81 15.32 -18.67
C PRO A 625 32.65 14.17 -19.68
N GLU A 626 31.65 14.25 -20.58
CA GLU A 626 31.34 13.18 -21.56
C GLU A 626 32.54 12.66 -22.35
N ARG A 627 33.43 13.56 -22.79
CA ARG A 627 34.66 13.18 -23.49
C ARG A 627 35.60 12.32 -22.64
N LEU A 628 35.73 12.63 -21.35
CA LEU A 628 36.56 11.85 -20.44
C LEU A 628 35.90 10.50 -20.11
N LYS A 629 34.57 10.46 -19.97
CA LYS A 629 33.84 9.19 -19.84
C LYS A 629 34.08 8.28 -21.05
N GLU A 630 34.03 8.80 -22.27
CA GLU A 630 34.30 8.01 -23.48
C GLU A 630 35.73 7.50 -23.56
N VAL A 631 36.72 8.28 -23.11
CA VAL A 631 38.11 7.81 -23.00
C VAL A 631 38.22 6.68 -21.97
N VAL A 632 37.63 6.83 -20.77
CA VAL A 632 37.67 5.79 -19.74
C VAL A 632 36.98 4.51 -20.21
N LEU A 633 35.81 4.64 -20.84
CA LEU A 633 35.06 3.49 -21.36
C LEU A 633 35.78 2.82 -22.54
N SER A 634 36.39 3.57 -23.45
CA SER A 634 37.16 2.98 -24.57
C SER A 634 38.42 2.26 -24.10
N LEU A 635 39.08 2.72 -23.03
CA LEU A 635 40.18 1.99 -22.40
C LEU A 635 39.73 0.68 -21.75
N TYR A 636 38.52 0.65 -21.16
CA TYR A 636 37.96 -0.55 -20.53
C TYR A 636 37.49 -1.60 -21.55
N PHE A 637 36.82 -1.15 -22.62
CA PHE A 637 36.20 -2.02 -23.61
C PHE A 637 37.12 -2.44 -24.76
N GLY A 638 38.18 -1.66 -25.03
CA GLY A 638 38.99 -1.82 -26.24
C GLY A 638 38.33 -1.26 -27.50
N PRO A 639 38.97 -1.39 -28.68
CA PRO A 639 38.55 -0.69 -29.91
C PRO A 639 37.31 -1.27 -30.62
N GLU A 640 36.83 -2.47 -30.26
CA GLU A 640 35.84 -3.23 -31.05
C GLU A 640 34.46 -3.42 -30.36
N VAL A 641 33.99 -2.46 -29.57
CA VAL A 641 32.70 -2.59 -28.85
C VAL A 641 31.56 -1.82 -29.53
N ALA A 642 30.38 -2.45 -29.59
CA ALA A 642 29.18 -1.89 -30.20
C ALA A 642 28.73 -0.59 -29.51
N ALA A 643 28.26 0.37 -30.31
CA ALA A 643 27.85 1.69 -29.81
C ALA A 643 26.70 1.60 -28.77
N CYS A 644 25.80 0.62 -28.92
CA CYS A 644 24.72 0.35 -27.97
C CYS A 644 25.26 -0.06 -26.58
N SER A 645 26.34 -0.85 -26.53
CA SER A 645 26.99 -1.26 -25.28
C SER A 645 27.65 -0.09 -24.56
N VAL A 646 28.30 0.83 -25.29
CA VAL A 646 28.88 2.05 -24.70
C VAL A 646 27.77 2.92 -24.09
N ARG A 647 26.66 3.11 -24.81
CA ARG A 647 25.50 3.86 -24.29
C ARG A 647 24.92 3.21 -23.04
N ALA A 648 24.67 1.90 -23.07
CA ALA A 648 24.13 1.16 -21.94
C ALA A 648 25.08 1.18 -20.71
N THR A 649 26.40 1.20 -20.95
CA THR A 649 27.38 1.33 -19.85
C THR A 649 27.35 2.72 -19.22
N LYS A 650 27.14 3.78 -20.01
CA LYS A 650 26.93 5.13 -19.46
C LYS A 650 25.69 5.19 -18.57
N GLU A 651 24.62 4.48 -18.94
CA GLU A 651 23.41 4.34 -18.11
C GLU A 651 23.72 3.57 -16.80
N LEU A 652 24.50 2.49 -16.90
CA LEU A 652 24.94 1.68 -15.75
C LEU A 652 25.79 2.45 -14.73
N LEU A 653 26.57 3.44 -15.16
CA LEU A 653 27.41 4.24 -14.24
C LEU A 653 26.59 5.12 -13.28
N HIS A 654 25.28 5.28 -13.50
CA HIS A 654 24.43 6.03 -12.57
C HIS A 654 24.43 5.35 -11.18
N PRO A 655 24.78 6.05 -10.08
CA PRO A 655 25.03 5.43 -8.79
C PRO A 655 23.87 4.57 -8.25
N GLN A 656 22.64 5.09 -8.37
CA GLN A 656 21.44 4.36 -7.92
C GLN A 656 21.20 3.11 -8.77
N LEU A 657 21.40 3.20 -10.08
CA LEU A 657 21.12 2.11 -11.00
C LEU A 657 22.13 0.98 -10.78
N LEU A 658 23.42 1.34 -10.62
CA LEU A 658 24.46 0.38 -10.28
C LEU A 658 24.22 -0.28 -8.92
N ASN A 659 23.77 0.48 -7.91
CA ASN A 659 23.49 -0.08 -6.60
C ASN A 659 22.37 -1.15 -6.67
N ASN A 660 21.32 -0.88 -7.43
CA ASN A 660 20.22 -1.84 -7.66
C ASN A 660 20.71 -3.10 -8.40
N VAL A 661 21.48 -2.91 -9.48
CA VAL A 661 22.11 -4.00 -10.25
C VAL A 661 22.97 -4.89 -9.37
N LEU A 662 23.81 -4.30 -8.51
CA LEU A 662 24.69 -5.05 -7.61
C LEU A 662 23.92 -5.71 -6.46
N PHE A 663 22.82 -5.10 -6.00
CA PHE A 663 21.93 -5.75 -5.03
C PHE A 663 21.24 -6.97 -5.63
N MET A 664 20.73 -6.86 -6.86
CA MET A 664 20.18 -8.00 -7.59
C MET A 664 21.23 -9.10 -7.74
N ALA A 665 22.45 -8.77 -8.17
CA ALA A 665 23.57 -9.72 -8.28
C ALA A 665 23.87 -10.46 -6.96
N TYR A 666 23.75 -9.76 -5.83
CA TYR A 666 23.92 -10.36 -4.51
C TYR A 666 22.83 -11.40 -4.22
N THR A 667 21.56 -11.05 -4.48
CA THR A 667 20.43 -11.97 -4.29
C THR A 667 20.48 -13.16 -5.25
N GLU A 668 20.91 -12.94 -6.50
CA GLU A 668 21.12 -14.00 -7.50
C GLU A 668 22.08 -15.07 -6.98
N LEU A 669 23.26 -14.66 -6.47
CA LEU A 669 24.27 -15.59 -5.96
C LEU A 669 23.85 -16.30 -4.67
N MET A 670 22.87 -15.75 -3.94
CA MET A 670 22.39 -16.32 -2.68
C MET A 670 21.20 -17.26 -2.85
N GLU A 671 20.30 -16.93 -3.77
CA GLU A 671 19.01 -17.60 -3.92
C GLU A 671 19.05 -18.70 -4.98
N VAL A 672 19.85 -18.53 -6.04
CA VAL A 672 19.93 -19.50 -7.16
C VAL A 672 20.89 -20.64 -6.83
N ASN A 673 20.39 -21.58 -6.05
CA ASN A 673 21.18 -22.72 -5.56
C ASN A 673 20.97 -23.98 -6.39
N GLU A 674 19.75 -24.33 -6.76
CA GLU A 674 19.43 -25.57 -7.48
C GLU A 674 18.57 -25.30 -8.71
N ALA A 675 18.77 -26.09 -9.77
CA ALA A 675 17.98 -25.98 -10.99
C ALA A 675 16.54 -26.47 -10.74
N ASP A 676 15.55 -25.77 -11.30
CA ASP A 676 14.15 -26.21 -11.32
C ASP A 676 13.96 -27.35 -12.34
N VAL A 677 14.42 -28.54 -11.94
CA VAL A 677 14.40 -29.76 -12.76
C VAL A 677 12.96 -30.16 -13.11
N ASP A 678 12.02 -29.95 -12.19
CA ASP A 678 10.62 -30.32 -12.37
C ASP A 678 9.98 -29.52 -13.51
N THR A 679 10.14 -28.19 -13.50
CA THR A 679 9.61 -27.32 -14.55
C THR A 679 10.27 -27.62 -15.90
N VAL A 680 11.60 -27.82 -15.91
CA VAL A 680 12.33 -28.17 -17.13
C VAL A 680 11.88 -29.51 -17.69
N ASN A 681 11.71 -30.54 -16.86
CA ASN A 681 11.28 -31.87 -17.29
C ASN A 681 9.85 -31.84 -17.84
N LYS A 682 8.95 -31.13 -17.16
CA LYS A 682 7.55 -31.01 -17.56
C LYS A 682 7.37 -30.34 -18.92
N HIS A 683 8.20 -29.33 -19.21
CA HIS A 683 8.12 -28.53 -20.44
C HIS A 683 9.29 -28.81 -21.41
N LYS A 684 9.95 -29.97 -21.29
CA LYS A 684 11.19 -30.28 -22.03
C LYS A 684 11.06 -30.23 -23.55
N ASP A 685 9.86 -30.49 -24.08
CA ASP A 685 9.57 -30.41 -25.52
C ASP A 685 9.44 -28.96 -26.02
N LYS A 686 9.25 -28.01 -25.10
CA LYS A 686 9.09 -26.57 -25.37
C LYS A 686 10.25 -25.72 -24.86
N ILE A 687 11.25 -26.31 -24.21
CA ILE A 687 12.39 -25.59 -23.63
C ILE A 687 13.68 -26.05 -24.30
N THR A 688 14.40 -25.09 -24.88
CA THR A 688 15.74 -25.30 -25.44
C THR A 688 16.78 -24.49 -24.66
N LEU A 689 17.79 -25.16 -24.13
CA LEU A 689 18.87 -24.55 -23.35
C LEU A 689 20.17 -24.51 -24.15
N TYR A 690 20.88 -23.38 -24.11
CA TYR A 690 22.16 -23.18 -24.79
C TYR A 690 23.26 -22.82 -23.80
N TYR A 691 24.30 -23.65 -23.74
CA TYR A 691 25.46 -23.48 -22.85
C TYR A 691 26.71 -23.06 -23.62
N GLY A 692 27.54 -22.19 -23.04
CA GLY A 692 28.82 -21.81 -23.63
C GLY A 692 29.92 -22.84 -23.35
N ALA A 693 30.80 -23.11 -24.32
CA ALA A 693 31.92 -24.02 -24.12
C ALA A 693 32.97 -23.52 -23.10
N THR A 694 33.08 -22.20 -22.93
CA THR A 694 34.07 -21.55 -22.06
C THR A 694 33.42 -20.60 -21.04
N ASP A 695 32.17 -20.88 -20.65
CA ASP A 695 31.40 -20.03 -19.74
C ASP A 695 31.83 -20.21 -18.27
N GLY A 696 32.34 -19.12 -17.68
CA GLY A 696 32.76 -19.08 -16.27
C GLY A 696 31.62 -18.84 -15.27
N TRP A 697 30.41 -18.53 -15.74
CA TRP A 697 29.19 -18.41 -14.93
C TRP A 697 28.30 -19.65 -14.99
N VAL A 698 28.38 -20.42 -16.07
CA VAL A 698 27.61 -21.66 -16.27
C VAL A 698 28.52 -22.75 -16.86
N PRO A 699 29.25 -23.49 -16.00
CA PRO A 699 30.13 -24.56 -16.46
C PRO A 699 29.41 -25.63 -17.27
N THR A 700 30.13 -26.26 -18.20
CA THR A 700 29.57 -27.35 -19.04
C THR A 700 29.08 -28.54 -18.23
N THR A 701 29.61 -28.74 -17.02
CA THR A 701 29.14 -29.78 -16.09
C THR A 701 27.67 -29.59 -15.70
N TYR A 702 27.17 -28.36 -15.61
CA TYR A 702 25.76 -28.11 -15.27
C TYR A 702 24.81 -28.62 -16.36
N ARG A 703 25.19 -28.44 -17.63
CA ARG A 703 24.48 -29.05 -18.77
C ARG A 703 24.45 -30.58 -18.67
N ASP A 704 25.60 -31.18 -18.34
CA ASP A 704 25.73 -32.64 -18.30
C ASP A 704 24.93 -33.24 -17.14
N GLU A 705 24.95 -32.61 -15.98
CA GLU A 705 24.12 -32.97 -14.83
C GLU A 705 22.62 -32.80 -15.15
N LEU A 706 22.23 -31.72 -15.83
CA LEU A 706 20.83 -31.51 -16.24
C LEU A 706 20.36 -32.61 -17.21
N LYS A 707 21.19 -33.00 -18.18
CA LYS A 707 20.90 -34.11 -19.09
C LYS A 707 20.78 -35.46 -18.40
N GLN A 708 21.52 -35.68 -17.31
CA GLN A 708 21.39 -36.88 -16.49
C GLN A 708 20.08 -36.89 -15.69
N LYS A 709 19.64 -35.72 -15.21
CA LYS A 709 18.40 -35.58 -14.42
C LYS A 709 17.13 -35.55 -15.28
N VAL A 710 17.21 -35.00 -16.49
CA VAL A 710 16.07 -34.83 -17.40
C VAL A 710 16.34 -35.54 -18.72
N GLU A 711 15.82 -36.75 -18.84
CA GLU A 711 15.96 -37.54 -20.06
C GLU A 711 15.26 -36.87 -21.25
N GLY A 712 16.01 -36.65 -22.34
CA GLY A 712 15.52 -36.04 -23.56
C GLY A 712 15.50 -34.51 -23.57
N VAL A 713 16.07 -33.82 -22.57
CA VAL A 713 16.12 -32.34 -22.57
C VAL A 713 16.96 -31.78 -23.72
N SER A 714 16.42 -30.76 -24.41
CA SER A 714 17.10 -30.05 -25.49
C SER A 714 18.15 -29.07 -24.97
N ALA A 715 19.27 -29.61 -24.46
CA ALA A 715 20.39 -28.82 -23.95
C ALA A 715 21.61 -28.90 -24.89
N HIS A 716 21.92 -27.80 -25.57
CA HIS A 716 22.97 -27.71 -26.59
C HIS A 716 24.24 -27.00 -26.09
N LEU A 717 25.38 -27.36 -26.65
CA LEU A 717 26.65 -26.65 -26.44
C LEU A 717 26.93 -25.73 -27.61
N CYS A 718 27.33 -24.50 -27.30
CA CYS A 718 27.88 -23.59 -28.29
C CYS A 718 29.40 -23.77 -28.38
N GLU A 719 29.85 -24.49 -29.41
CA GLU A 719 31.28 -24.68 -29.71
C GLU A 719 31.93 -23.45 -30.37
N LYS A 720 31.12 -22.47 -30.80
CA LYS A 720 31.59 -21.25 -31.47
C LYS A 720 32.28 -20.25 -30.53
N GLY A 721 32.40 -20.56 -29.23
CA GLY A 721 33.14 -19.76 -28.26
C GLY A 721 32.47 -18.44 -27.87
N TYR A 722 31.15 -18.31 -28.03
CA TYR A 722 30.42 -17.13 -27.57
C TYR A 722 30.53 -16.98 -26.05
N LYS A 723 30.85 -15.76 -25.60
CA LYS A 723 30.96 -15.41 -24.19
C LYS A 723 29.57 -15.32 -23.55
N HIS A 724 29.51 -15.53 -22.22
CA HIS A 724 28.30 -15.40 -21.41
C HIS A 724 27.53 -14.11 -21.73
N ALA A 725 28.16 -12.95 -21.56
CA ALA A 725 27.61 -11.66 -21.94
C ALA A 725 27.70 -11.43 -23.47
N PHE A 726 27.03 -12.27 -24.24
CA PHE A 726 27.10 -12.24 -25.71
C PHE A 726 26.65 -10.90 -26.29
N VAL A 727 25.78 -10.18 -25.59
CA VAL A 727 25.26 -8.86 -26.00
C VAL A 727 26.33 -7.78 -26.20
N LEU A 728 27.55 -8.00 -25.69
CA LEU A 728 28.66 -7.06 -25.83
C LEU A 728 29.43 -7.20 -27.15
N CYS A 729 29.54 -8.42 -27.70
CA CYS A 729 30.41 -8.70 -28.84
C CYS A 729 29.81 -9.65 -29.89
N TYR A 730 28.74 -10.37 -29.54
CA TYR A 730 28.17 -11.46 -30.32
C TYR A 730 26.65 -11.36 -30.51
N SER A 731 26.07 -10.17 -30.32
CA SER A 731 24.62 -9.91 -30.44
C SER A 731 24.04 -10.40 -31.77
N GLN A 732 24.69 -10.08 -32.88
CA GLN A 732 24.20 -10.46 -34.22
C GLN A 732 24.25 -11.98 -34.41
N GLN A 733 25.37 -12.61 -34.05
CA GLN A 733 25.59 -14.03 -34.26
C GLN A 733 24.65 -14.90 -33.41
N VAL A 734 24.39 -14.50 -32.16
CA VAL A 734 23.42 -15.20 -31.30
C VAL A 734 21.98 -14.91 -31.75
N GLY A 735 21.71 -13.70 -32.27
CA GLY A 735 20.41 -13.37 -32.90
C GLY A 735 20.11 -14.24 -34.12
N GLU A 736 21.08 -14.40 -35.02
CA GLU A 736 20.97 -15.29 -36.18
C GLU A 736 20.78 -16.75 -35.77
N LEU A 737 21.48 -17.20 -34.73
CA LEU A 737 21.29 -18.54 -34.16
C LEU A 737 19.85 -18.74 -33.67
N LEU A 738 19.30 -17.78 -32.89
CA LEU A 738 17.92 -17.85 -32.43
C LEU A 738 16.92 -17.88 -33.59
N VAL A 739 17.14 -17.06 -34.63
CA VAL A 739 16.29 -17.05 -35.83
C VAL A 739 16.31 -18.41 -36.54
N GLN A 740 17.48 -19.05 -36.63
CA GLN A 740 17.60 -20.40 -37.19
C GLN A 740 16.81 -21.42 -36.38
N LEU A 741 16.86 -21.33 -35.06
CA LEU A 741 16.17 -22.24 -34.15
C LEU A 741 14.65 -22.08 -34.16
N ILE A 742 14.17 -20.84 -34.26
CA ILE A 742 12.72 -20.60 -34.34
C ILE A 742 12.16 -21.10 -35.69
N LYS A 743 12.98 -21.13 -36.74
CA LYS A 743 12.58 -21.58 -38.08
C LYS A 743 12.72 -23.09 -38.32
N SER A 744 13.56 -23.77 -37.53
CA SER A 744 13.72 -25.23 -37.57
C SER A 744 12.58 -25.91 -36.82
#